data_AF-A0A7C4LY01-F1
#
_entry.id   AF-A0A7C4LY01-F1
#
_cell.length_a   1.000
_cell.length_b   1.000
_cell.length_c   1.000
_cell.angle_alpha   90.00
_cell.angle_beta   90.00
_cell.angle_gamma   90.00
#
_symmetry.space_group_name_H-M   'P 1'
#
loop_
_entity.id
_entity.type
_entity.pdbx_description
1 polymer ?
#
loop_
_entity_poly.entity_id
_entity_poly.type
_entity_poly.pdbx_seq_one_letter_code
_entity_poly.pdbx_strand_id
1 'polypeptide(L)'
;MNAKDDPIADALAWVMAAVILVAADLPAAEGWRDTAPRWLRPGEIPVTGPGNCAEAGKTYVLAGDVTAPASGLFLGRDVTLDLNGYTLTFAAGPYESIRNSTFEEGLHGWDVSQAPHARVEDRRWLNPMVRDHVLVLPQGEELISPYIRLTVPNRPYYAMVAVAHHEMGVDITVEDEQGRPVRCELDLPVGRRTTCPELNRRPKLGGGTVFALVFNQPAGKYRVRVKAVGRDAIIGAVDLLPAMDVGIGMVGDILPWAYYKCVLDGDDCAFFELSPAVDKARRAAAPIHPGGGKNIIRNGVIMAGSPGIRTWGILSTVRGASVEIENVKIISEGINANAIRIPNGTIANCRTEIESNWIIDRHRQGDATVCITEGTDALRITGSEFIGGQGQVAIVKGAGGEISHCRFVNQQRVVNHYSVSACDRLRIFQCRFEPEEGSGILIYGDHGAQVFSNIFRLHSSRPVNEYATTDYSVSAVRLTDYNREPGRENTCYDNRIHHNRIELTGRHFAEAHKNYKPMAYGIFTSVGGGTNYIHDNEFVVDQQDLAPGREQTAYALFIGGSNIGGEYYRNRITANVTPVWISTSYGPAQNVNLHHNAFIHSAKGGPGFAAVKLGHYKHPSQKVGLFSNTFVDLPFTVEINDYTTGYVSAYTVGWTLTVRARPGEKITVRRGDLEVSTGLTGADGVWSVRLPQYEAKGNGRDARRNQVLLKTDISRYRVTVGATTRDVVMDADKELKF
;
A
#
# COMPACT_ATOMS: atom_id res chain seq x y z
N MET A 1 63.20 12.79 3.28
CA MET A 1 62.23 11.88 3.92
C MET A 1 60.86 12.36 3.47
N ASN A 2 60.31 11.72 2.45
CA ASN A 2 59.02 12.10 1.86
C ASN A 2 57.94 11.21 2.44
N ALA A 3 56.94 11.82 3.07
CA ALA A 3 55.74 11.17 3.57
C ALA A 3 54.94 10.64 2.37
N LYS A 4 54.85 9.32 2.27
CA LYS A 4 54.02 8.58 1.33
C LYS A 4 52.64 8.34 1.94
N ASP A 5 51.62 8.61 1.14
CA ASP A 5 50.46 7.75 0.90
C ASP A 5 49.95 6.95 2.12
N ASP A 6 49.09 7.58 2.92
CA ASP A 6 48.28 6.90 3.92
C ASP A 6 46.89 6.57 3.33
N PRO A 7 46.63 5.30 2.93
CA PRO A 7 45.35 4.89 2.34
C PRO A 7 44.16 4.98 3.30
N ILE A 8 44.39 5.27 4.60
CA ILE A 8 43.33 5.49 5.59
C ILE A 8 42.70 6.88 5.44
N ALA A 9 43.46 7.88 4.96
CA ALA A 9 42.99 9.25 4.80
C ALA A 9 41.99 9.40 3.63
N ASP A 10 42.21 8.67 2.52
CA ASP A 10 41.30 8.69 1.36
C ASP A 10 40.00 7.91 1.62
N ALA A 11 40.04 6.85 2.44
CA ALA A 11 38.84 6.17 2.91
C ALA A 11 38.01 7.06 3.85
N LEU A 12 38.66 7.85 4.72
CA LEU A 12 37.98 8.84 5.56
C LEU A 12 37.41 10.01 4.76
N ALA A 13 38.05 10.43 3.66
CA ALA A 13 37.54 11.50 2.80
C ALA A 13 36.25 11.09 2.06
N TRP A 14 36.13 9.83 1.63
CA TRP A 14 34.88 9.28 1.08
C TRP A 14 33.79 9.08 2.15
N VAL A 15 34.16 8.66 3.36
CA VAL A 15 33.22 8.56 4.49
C VAL A 15 32.73 9.95 4.93
N MET A 16 33.59 10.97 4.93
CA MET A 16 33.21 12.34 5.27
C MET A 16 32.42 13.04 4.14
N ALA A 17 32.70 12.74 2.87
CA ALA A 17 31.87 13.20 1.75
C ALA A 17 30.48 12.53 1.73
N ALA A 18 30.36 11.29 2.22
CA ALA A 18 29.06 10.61 2.41
C ALA A 18 28.33 11.06 3.70
N VAL A 19 29.04 11.51 4.73
CA VAL A 19 28.45 12.06 5.97
C VAL A 19 27.93 13.51 5.80
N ILE A 20 28.30 14.19 4.70
CA ILE A 20 27.72 15.48 4.28
C ILE A 20 26.61 15.26 3.23
N LEU A 21 25.96 14.09 3.19
CA LEU A 21 24.55 14.02 2.78
C LEU A 21 23.70 14.32 4.01
N VAL A 22 23.69 15.62 4.27
CA VAL A 22 22.83 16.40 5.14
C VAL A 22 21.66 15.57 5.71
N ALA A 23 21.56 15.53 7.03
CA ALA A 23 20.28 15.62 7.72
C ALA A 23 19.61 16.98 7.37
N ALA A 24 19.46 17.23 6.07
CA ALA A 24 18.60 18.28 5.58
C ALA A 24 17.24 17.71 5.92
N ASP A 25 16.53 18.41 6.80
CA ASP A 25 15.09 18.46 6.66
C ASP A 25 14.84 18.70 5.17
N LEU A 26 14.45 17.65 4.44
CA LEU A 26 13.98 17.79 3.07
C LEU A 26 13.01 18.97 3.13
N PRO A 27 13.22 20.04 2.33
CA PRO A 27 12.36 21.21 2.39
C PRO A 27 10.93 20.69 2.35
N ALA A 28 10.15 21.04 3.38
CA ALA A 28 8.78 20.61 3.47
C ALA A 28 8.15 20.88 2.10
N ALA A 29 7.55 19.85 1.50
CA ALA A 29 6.79 20.01 0.28
C ALA A 29 5.97 21.29 0.42
N GLU A 30 6.04 22.20 -0.56
CA GLU A 30 5.13 23.34 -0.60
C GLU A 30 3.74 22.76 -0.88
N GLY A 31 3.11 22.24 0.17
CA GLY A 31 1.83 21.54 0.13
C GLY A 31 0.71 22.45 -0.34
N TRP A 32 -0.51 21.94 -0.23
CA TRP A 32 -1.70 22.77 -0.45
C TRP A 32 -1.65 24.08 0.37
N ARG A 33 -2.10 25.16 -0.25
CA ARG A 33 -2.18 26.50 0.35
C ARG A 33 -3.56 27.09 0.12
N ASP A 34 -4.09 27.75 1.13
CA ASP A 34 -5.28 28.58 0.99
C ASP A 34 -5.09 29.60 -0.15
N THR A 35 -6.11 29.73 -0.99
CA THR A 35 -6.15 30.73 -2.05
C THR A 35 -7.14 31.81 -1.65
N ALA A 36 -6.72 33.07 -1.70
CA ALA A 36 -7.64 34.19 -1.52
C ALA A 36 -8.52 34.35 -2.77
N PRO A 37 -9.84 34.52 -2.63
CA PRO A 37 -10.70 34.80 -3.77
C PRO A 37 -10.30 36.07 -4.53
N ARG A 38 -10.48 36.05 -5.84
CA ARG A 38 -10.25 37.19 -6.72
C ARG A 38 -11.47 37.51 -7.58
N TRP A 39 -11.47 38.73 -8.11
CA TRP A 39 -12.43 39.14 -9.15
C TRP A 39 -12.25 38.34 -10.44
N LEU A 40 -13.35 38.14 -11.15
CA LEU A 40 -13.36 37.51 -12.46
C LEU A 40 -12.64 38.39 -13.49
N ARG A 41 -11.89 37.72 -14.37
CA ARG A 41 -11.21 38.33 -15.51
C ARG A 41 -12.14 38.32 -16.74
N PRO A 42 -11.91 39.23 -17.72
CA PRO A 42 -12.64 39.18 -18.97
C PRO A 42 -12.56 37.78 -19.63
N GLY A 43 -13.71 37.22 -20.00
CA GLY A 43 -13.82 35.90 -20.65
C GLY A 43 -13.98 34.71 -19.70
N GLU A 44 -13.87 34.90 -18.38
CA GLU A 44 -14.20 33.87 -17.39
C GLU A 44 -15.72 33.80 -17.16
N ILE A 45 -16.25 32.58 -16.96
CA ILE A 45 -17.67 32.33 -16.74
C ILE A 45 -17.92 32.11 -15.25
N PRO A 46 -18.77 32.93 -14.59
CA PRO A 46 -19.07 32.74 -13.17
C PRO A 46 -19.88 31.46 -12.95
N VAL A 47 -19.53 30.74 -11.88
CA VAL A 47 -20.30 29.60 -11.37
C VAL A 47 -20.83 29.99 -9.99
N THR A 48 -22.15 30.04 -9.86
CA THR A 48 -22.85 30.44 -8.63
C THR A 48 -23.67 29.31 -8.01
N GLY A 49 -23.63 28.11 -8.57
CA GLY A 49 -24.42 26.97 -8.14
C GLY A 49 -23.99 25.66 -8.81
N PRO A 50 -24.53 24.52 -8.36
CA PRO A 50 -24.25 23.22 -8.97
C PRO A 50 -24.80 23.13 -10.40
N GLY A 51 -24.26 22.23 -11.20
CA GLY A 51 -24.67 22.04 -12.60
C GLY A 51 -23.53 21.79 -13.57
N ASN A 52 -23.74 22.18 -14.84
CA ASN A 52 -22.86 21.82 -15.93
C ASN A 52 -21.96 23.00 -16.35
N CYS A 53 -20.66 22.74 -16.43
CA CYS A 53 -19.65 23.61 -17.03
C CYS A 53 -19.24 22.99 -18.38
N ALA A 54 -20.12 23.09 -19.38
CA ALA A 54 -20.09 22.23 -20.57
C ALA A 54 -19.35 22.82 -21.78
N GLU A 55 -19.15 24.14 -21.84
CA GLU A 55 -18.57 24.79 -23.02
C GLU A 55 -17.07 24.47 -23.15
N ALA A 56 -16.70 23.83 -24.26
CA ALA A 56 -15.34 23.39 -24.46
C ALA A 56 -14.34 24.55 -24.55
N GLY A 57 -13.17 24.38 -23.95
CA GLY A 57 -12.10 25.40 -23.95
C GLY A 57 -12.35 26.61 -23.04
N LYS A 58 -13.44 26.61 -22.24
CA LYS A 58 -13.77 27.73 -21.37
C LYS A 58 -13.18 27.60 -19.96
N THR A 59 -13.02 28.76 -19.34
CA THR A 59 -12.65 28.88 -17.93
C THR A 59 -13.87 29.26 -17.11
N TYR A 60 -14.25 28.38 -16.21
CA TYR A 60 -15.30 28.58 -15.22
C TYR A 60 -14.66 28.92 -13.87
N VAL A 61 -15.24 29.87 -13.15
CA VAL A 61 -14.68 30.39 -11.90
C VAL A 61 -15.79 30.46 -10.87
N LEU A 62 -15.58 29.84 -9.70
CA LEU A 62 -16.53 30.01 -8.60
C LEU A 62 -16.57 31.48 -8.16
N ALA A 63 -17.79 32.01 -8.05
CA ALA A 63 -18.04 33.37 -7.58
C ALA A 63 -18.42 33.42 -6.08
N GLY A 64 -18.44 32.26 -5.43
CA GLY A 64 -18.79 32.05 -4.02
C GLY A 64 -18.78 30.55 -3.69
N ASP A 65 -19.00 30.21 -2.44
CA ASP A 65 -19.18 28.81 -2.03
C ASP A 65 -20.41 28.22 -2.74
N VAL A 66 -20.29 26.98 -3.20
CA VAL A 66 -21.34 26.24 -3.90
C VAL A 66 -21.70 25.01 -3.11
N THR A 67 -22.99 24.82 -2.86
CA THR A 67 -23.51 23.66 -2.13
C THR A 67 -24.48 22.88 -3.01
N ALA A 68 -24.26 21.58 -3.12
CA ALA A 68 -25.09 20.66 -3.88
C ALA A 68 -25.65 19.57 -2.96
N PRO A 69 -26.97 19.33 -2.98
CA PRO A 69 -27.55 18.28 -2.13
C PRO A 69 -27.03 16.88 -2.51
N ALA A 70 -26.71 16.63 -3.78
CA ALA A 70 -26.13 15.39 -4.31
C ALA A 70 -24.79 15.68 -5.00
N SER A 71 -24.55 15.20 -6.22
CA SER A 71 -23.40 15.58 -7.03
C SER A 71 -23.34 17.09 -7.35
N GLY A 72 -22.14 17.65 -7.44
CA GLY A 72 -21.87 19.08 -7.55
C GLY A 72 -21.83 19.61 -8.98
N LEU A 73 -20.67 19.54 -9.63
CA LEU A 73 -20.40 20.11 -10.95
C LEU A 73 -20.01 19.03 -11.95
N PHE A 74 -20.45 19.17 -13.20
CA PHE A 74 -20.02 18.33 -14.31
C PHE A 74 -19.29 19.14 -15.37
N LEU A 75 -18.09 18.72 -15.73
CA LEU A 75 -17.24 19.41 -16.70
C LEU A 75 -17.40 18.79 -18.08
N GLY A 76 -17.44 19.65 -19.10
CA GLY A 76 -17.26 19.27 -20.49
C GLY A 76 -15.79 19.03 -20.84
N ARG A 77 -15.52 18.93 -22.14
CA ARG A 77 -14.18 18.70 -22.67
C ARG A 77 -13.33 19.96 -22.64
N ASP A 78 -12.04 19.85 -22.30
CA ASP A 78 -11.06 20.95 -22.37
C ASP A 78 -11.44 22.16 -21.49
N VAL A 79 -12.03 21.91 -20.32
CA VAL A 79 -12.52 22.93 -19.39
C VAL A 79 -11.50 23.21 -18.29
N THR A 80 -11.34 24.49 -17.94
CA THR A 80 -10.68 24.91 -16.70
C THR A 80 -11.73 25.31 -15.68
N LEU A 81 -11.72 24.66 -14.51
CA LEU A 81 -12.50 25.06 -13.34
C LEU A 81 -11.55 25.62 -12.26
N ASP A 82 -11.67 26.90 -12.00
CA ASP A 82 -10.98 27.61 -10.92
C ASP A 82 -11.95 27.73 -9.74
N LEU A 83 -11.67 27.03 -8.63
CA LEU A 83 -12.45 27.13 -7.40
C LEU A 83 -12.26 28.49 -6.70
N ASN A 84 -11.26 29.28 -7.12
CA ASN A 84 -11.10 30.69 -6.75
C ASN A 84 -11.10 30.95 -5.24
N GLY A 85 -10.50 30.04 -4.46
CA GLY A 85 -10.46 30.12 -3.00
C GLY A 85 -11.75 29.69 -2.29
N TYR A 86 -12.79 29.33 -3.02
CA TYR A 86 -14.08 28.90 -2.47
C TYR A 86 -14.18 27.39 -2.27
N THR A 87 -15.25 27.00 -1.58
CA THR A 87 -15.60 25.61 -1.29
C THR A 87 -16.75 25.12 -2.17
N LEU A 88 -16.56 23.98 -2.81
CA LEU A 88 -17.63 23.17 -3.39
C LEU A 88 -18.01 22.05 -2.41
N THR A 89 -19.20 22.15 -1.82
CA THR A 89 -19.74 21.11 -0.93
C THR A 89 -20.74 20.25 -1.69
N PHE A 90 -20.46 18.95 -1.84
CA PHE A 90 -21.35 17.96 -2.48
C PHE A 90 -21.90 16.99 -1.45
N ALA A 91 -22.92 16.19 -1.79
CA ALA A 91 -23.63 15.35 -0.81
C ALA A 91 -24.10 16.16 0.42
N ALA A 92 -24.49 17.41 0.23
CA ALA A 92 -24.84 18.35 1.29
C ALA A 92 -26.35 18.44 1.56
N GLY A 93 -27.10 17.39 1.20
CA GLY A 93 -28.48 17.26 1.63
C GLY A 93 -28.54 17.12 3.15
N PRO A 94 -29.67 17.45 3.79
CA PRO A 94 -29.87 17.20 5.22
C PRO A 94 -30.09 15.69 5.43
N TYR A 95 -29.03 14.91 5.23
CA TYR A 95 -29.03 13.47 5.39
C TYR A 95 -28.96 13.12 6.87
N GLU A 96 -29.87 12.25 7.31
CA GLU A 96 -29.79 11.63 8.62
C GLU A 96 -29.02 10.31 8.48
N SER A 97 -28.15 10.01 9.45
CA SER A 97 -27.57 8.68 9.64
C SER A 97 -28.32 7.94 10.74
N ILE A 98 -28.28 6.62 10.73
CA ILE A 98 -28.82 5.82 11.84
C ILE A 98 -28.03 6.16 13.10
N ARG A 99 -28.71 6.68 14.13
CA ARG A 99 -28.06 6.98 15.41
C ARG A 99 -27.49 5.70 16.00
N ASN A 100 -26.27 5.79 16.53
CA ASN A 100 -25.56 4.63 17.08
C ASN A 100 -25.42 3.49 16.04
N SER A 101 -25.15 3.86 14.78
CA SER A 101 -24.94 2.90 13.67
C SER A 101 -23.74 1.98 13.89
N THR A 102 -22.79 2.36 14.74
CA THR A 102 -21.57 1.60 15.08
C THR A 102 -21.62 0.91 16.44
N PHE A 103 -22.77 0.92 17.13
CA PHE A 103 -22.98 0.21 18.42
C PHE A 103 -22.11 0.67 19.60
N GLU A 104 -21.46 1.84 19.51
CA GLU A 104 -20.64 2.39 20.61
C GLU A 104 -21.48 2.77 21.85
N GLU A 105 -22.79 3.01 21.68
CA GLU A 105 -23.75 3.20 22.77
C GLU A 105 -24.53 1.90 23.11
N GLY A 106 -23.99 0.72 22.74
CA GLY A 106 -24.67 -0.55 22.89
C GLY A 106 -25.85 -0.70 21.92
N LEU A 107 -26.99 -1.23 22.40
CA LEU A 107 -28.22 -1.40 21.61
C LEU A 107 -29.20 -0.21 21.75
N HIS A 108 -28.75 0.91 22.33
CA HIS A 108 -29.61 2.07 22.52
C HIS A 108 -30.18 2.58 21.18
N GLY A 109 -31.51 2.76 21.13
CA GLY A 109 -32.24 3.21 19.94
C GLY A 109 -32.60 2.12 18.92
N TRP A 110 -32.11 0.89 19.10
CA TRP A 110 -32.40 -0.25 18.22
C TRP A 110 -33.61 -1.04 18.70
N ASP A 111 -34.43 -1.55 17.78
CA ASP A 111 -35.48 -2.52 18.07
C ASP A 111 -34.89 -3.94 17.96
N VAL A 112 -34.85 -4.61 19.11
CA VAL A 112 -34.26 -5.94 19.32
C VAL A 112 -35.33 -6.98 19.68
N SER A 113 -36.62 -6.67 19.46
CA SER A 113 -37.73 -7.59 19.73
C SER A 113 -37.62 -8.91 18.95
N GLN A 114 -36.96 -8.88 17.78
CA GLN A 114 -36.67 -10.05 16.95
C GLN A 114 -35.19 -10.49 17.02
N ALA A 115 -34.44 -9.92 17.95
CA ALA A 115 -33.07 -10.31 18.27
C ALA A 115 -32.80 -10.32 19.79
N PRO A 116 -33.56 -11.13 20.57
CA PRO A 116 -33.47 -11.11 22.03
C PRO A 116 -32.11 -11.56 22.57
N HIS A 117 -31.27 -12.20 21.75
CA HIS A 117 -29.94 -12.66 22.14
C HIS A 117 -28.82 -11.85 21.48
N ALA A 118 -29.15 -10.78 20.76
CA ALA A 118 -28.19 -9.80 20.29
C ALA A 118 -27.43 -9.17 21.46
N ARG A 119 -26.11 -9.00 21.30
CA ARG A 119 -25.26 -8.36 22.30
C ARG A 119 -24.16 -7.55 21.64
N VAL A 120 -23.73 -6.50 22.32
CA VAL A 120 -22.62 -5.66 21.90
C VAL A 120 -21.39 -6.01 22.73
N GLU A 121 -20.25 -6.16 22.06
CA GLU A 121 -18.97 -6.53 22.66
C GLU A 121 -17.88 -5.55 22.20
N ASP A 122 -16.95 -5.16 23.09
CA ASP A 122 -15.69 -4.52 22.68
C ASP A 122 -14.83 -5.56 21.97
N ARG A 123 -14.53 -5.32 20.69
CA ARG A 123 -13.69 -6.19 19.87
C ARG A 123 -12.59 -5.43 19.16
N ARG A 124 -12.12 -4.29 19.70
CA ARG A 124 -11.05 -3.48 19.10
C ARG A 124 -9.76 -4.26 18.80
N TRP A 125 -9.52 -5.38 19.50
CA TRP A 125 -8.33 -6.23 19.32
C TRP A 125 -8.58 -7.53 18.54
N LEU A 126 -9.84 -7.84 18.21
CA LEU A 126 -10.22 -9.07 17.52
C LEU A 126 -10.93 -8.82 16.19
N ASN A 127 -11.82 -7.82 16.17
CA ASN A 127 -12.56 -7.37 15.00
C ASN A 127 -12.53 -5.83 14.93
N PRO A 128 -11.35 -5.18 14.78
CA PRO A 128 -11.26 -3.73 14.57
C PRO A 128 -11.82 -3.38 13.19
N MET A 129 -13.11 -3.07 13.18
CA MET A 129 -13.87 -2.72 11.97
C MET A 129 -14.00 -1.19 11.87
N VAL A 130 -15.23 -0.68 11.87
CA VAL A 130 -15.50 0.76 11.77
C VAL A 130 -15.08 1.49 13.05
N ARG A 131 -15.41 0.93 14.22
CA ARG A 131 -15.07 1.45 15.56
C ARG A 131 -14.71 0.27 16.50
N ASP A 132 -14.74 0.48 17.81
CA ASP A 132 -14.21 -0.47 18.82
C ASP A 132 -15.22 -1.55 19.18
N HIS A 133 -16.52 -1.23 19.20
CA HIS A 133 -17.60 -2.15 19.51
C HIS A 133 -18.18 -2.81 18.26
N VAL A 134 -18.67 -4.03 18.45
CA VAL A 134 -19.40 -4.78 17.42
C VAL A 134 -20.65 -5.41 18.01
N LEU A 135 -21.67 -5.56 17.17
CA LEU A 135 -22.85 -6.37 17.46
C LEU A 135 -22.58 -7.83 17.09
N VAL A 136 -22.83 -8.74 18.02
CA VAL A 136 -22.99 -10.17 17.73
C VAL A 136 -24.49 -10.46 17.57
N LEU A 137 -24.91 -10.73 16.34
CA LEU A 137 -26.29 -11.04 15.97
C LEU A 137 -26.43 -12.56 15.73
N PRO A 138 -27.18 -13.29 16.57
CA PRO A 138 -27.35 -14.73 16.43
C PRO A 138 -28.05 -15.14 15.15
N GLN A 139 -27.73 -16.32 14.65
CA GLN A 139 -28.35 -16.86 13.43
C GLN A 139 -29.87 -16.84 13.50
N GLY A 140 -30.51 -16.28 12.47
CA GLY A 140 -31.96 -16.24 12.33
C GLY A 140 -32.63 -15.07 13.03
N GLU A 141 -31.91 -14.34 13.90
CA GLU A 141 -32.39 -13.13 14.55
C GLU A 141 -32.27 -11.91 13.65
N GLU A 142 -33.16 -10.95 13.85
CA GLU A 142 -33.28 -9.73 13.05
C GLU A 142 -33.21 -8.47 13.91
N LEU A 143 -32.27 -7.59 13.56
CA LEU A 143 -32.09 -6.27 14.13
C LEU A 143 -32.83 -5.23 13.29
N ILE A 144 -33.57 -4.33 13.94
CA ILE A 144 -34.36 -3.30 13.26
C ILE A 144 -33.89 -1.91 13.71
N SER A 145 -33.50 -1.08 12.74
CA SER A 145 -33.08 0.30 13.00
C SER A 145 -34.26 1.25 13.28
N PRO A 146 -34.02 2.38 13.96
CA PRO A 146 -34.98 3.48 13.97
C PRO A 146 -35.18 4.04 12.55
N TYR A 147 -36.30 4.72 12.35
CA TYR A 147 -36.54 5.48 11.11
C TYR A 147 -35.60 6.68 11.01
N ILE A 148 -34.99 6.85 9.84
CA ILE A 148 -34.23 8.04 9.44
C ILE A 148 -34.92 8.72 8.25
N ARG A 149 -34.68 10.01 8.05
CA ARG A 149 -35.21 10.77 6.92
C ARG A 149 -34.25 10.78 5.74
N LEU A 150 -34.70 10.28 4.60
CA LEU A 150 -34.09 10.52 3.30
C LEU A 150 -34.72 11.77 2.67
N THR A 151 -33.94 12.84 2.57
CA THR A 151 -34.44 14.18 2.21
C THR A 151 -34.35 14.50 0.73
N VAL A 152 -33.47 13.81 0.00
CA VAL A 152 -33.29 14.00 -1.44
C VAL A 152 -33.92 12.82 -2.19
N PRO A 153 -35.02 13.03 -2.93
CA PRO A 153 -35.71 11.96 -3.62
C PRO A 153 -34.92 11.48 -4.85
N ASN A 154 -35.28 10.30 -5.36
CA ASN A 154 -34.89 9.79 -6.68
C ASN A 154 -33.38 9.74 -6.95
N ARG A 155 -32.60 9.43 -5.92
CA ARG A 155 -31.15 9.26 -5.99
C ARG A 155 -30.74 7.93 -5.38
N PRO A 156 -29.51 7.45 -5.66
CA PRO A 156 -29.00 6.24 -5.05
C PRO A 156 -28.63 6.44 -3.56
N TYR A 157 -28.96 5.41 -2.79
CA TYR A 157 -28.57 5.17 -1.41
C TYR A 157 -28.13 3.71 -1.26
N TYR A 158 -27.26 3.42 -0.30
CA TYR A 158 -26.98 2.05 0.13
C TYR A 158 -27.44 1.84 1.57
N ALA A 159 -28.34 0.89 1.77
CA ALA A 159 -28.52 0.27 3.08
C ALA A 159 -27.38 -0.73 3.27
N MET A 160 -26.53 -0.52 4.27
CA MET A 160 -25.24 -1.19 4.39
C MET A 160 -25.07 -1.86 5.76
N VAL A 161 -24.28 -2.93 5.77
CA VAL A 161 -23.91 -3.71 6.96
C VAL A 161 -22.43 -4.09 6.84
N ALA A 162 -21.60 -3.59 7.74
CA ALA A 162 -20.20 -4.00 7.83
C ALA A 162 -20.12 -5.36 8.57
N VAL A 163 -19.60 -6.39 7.91
CA VAL A 163 -19.57 -7.79 8.40
C VAL A 163 -18.12 -8.28 8.52
N ALA A 164 -17.79 -8.89 9.65
CA ALA A 164 -16.40 -9.26 9.99
C ALA A 164 -15.83 -10.43 9.16
N HIS A 165 -16.65 -11.34 8.62
CA HIS A 165 -16.12 -12.55 7.99
C HIS A 165 -16.95 -13.03 6.80
N HIS A 166 -16.27 -13.58 5.79
CA HIS A 166 -16.86 -14.07 4.54
C HIS A 166 -17.81 -15.27 4.71
N GLU A 167 -17.78 -15.93 5.86
CA GLU A 167 -18.70 -17.02 6.18
C GLU A 167 -20.00 -16.54 6.83
N MET A 168 -20.08 -15.27 7.24
CA MET A 168 -21.24 -14.67 7.90
C MET A 168 -22.19 -14.11 6.85
N GLY A 169 -23.36 -14.74 6.72
CA GLY A 169 -24.42 -14.29 5.84
C GLY A 169 -25.33 -13.28 6.51
N VAL A 170 -25.79 -12.29 5.76
CA VAL A 170 -26.83 -11.36 6.19
C VAL A 170 -27.89 -11.15 5.10
N ASP A 171 -29.13 -10.92 5.54
CA ASP A 171 -30.17 -10.29 4.71
C ASP A 171 -30.25 -8.80 5.07
N ILE A 172 -30.39 -7.95 4.05
CA ILE A 172 -30.61 -6.51 4.21
C ILE A 172 -31.93 -6.15 3.52
N THR A 173 -32.88 -5.64 4.30
CA THR A 173 -34.15 -5.14 3.80
C THR A 173 -34.40 -3.71 4.28
N VAL A 174 -35.22 -2.96 3.53
CA VAL A 174 -35.57 -1.57 3.87
C VAL A 174 -37.08 -1.45 3.87
N GLU A 175 -37.62 -0.74 4.85
CA GLU A 175 -39.04 -0.40 4.96
C GLU A 175 -39.24 1.11 4.86
N ASP A 176 -40.36 1.52 4.24
CA ASP A 176 -40.85 2.89 4.30
C ASP A 176 -41.57 3.19 5.61
N GLU A 177 -41.98 4.45 5.81
CA GLU A 177 -42.63 4.90 7.04
C GLU A 177 -43.96 4.20 7.36
N GLN A 178 -44.58 3.54 6.38
CA GLN A 178 -45.77 2.71 6.56
C GLN A 178 -45.43 1.25 6.89
N GLY A 179 -44.14 0.92 7.05
CA GLY A 179 -43.65 -0.44 7.28
C GLY A 179 -43.71 -1.33 6.03
N ARG A 180 -43.87 -0.75 4.84
CA ARG A 180 -43.93 -1.54 3.59
C ARG A 180 -42.51 -1.79 3.09
N PRO A 181 -42.20 -3.02 2.62
CA PRO A 181 -40.89 -3.32 2.06
C PRO A 181 -40.61 -2.48 0.80
N VAL A 182 -39.46 -1.82 0.78
CA VAL A 182 -38.92 -1.16 -0.41
C VAL A 182 -38.38 -2.22 -1.36
N ARG A 183 -38.78 -2.14 -2.63
CA ARG A 183 -38.30 -3.02 -3.69
C ARG A 183 -37.68 -2.20 -4.81
N CYS A 184 -36.43 -2.51 -5.13
CA CYS A 184 -35.68 -1.87 -6.21
C CYS A 184 -35.22 -2.93 -7.21
N GLU A 185 -35.47 -2.68 -8.49
CA GLU A 185 -35.06 -3.54 -9.61
C GLU A 185 -34.29 -2.72 -10.63
N LEU A 186 -33.08 -3.17 -10.96
CA LEU A 186 -32.22 -2.54 -11.95
C LEU A 186 -32.28 -3.33 -13.26
N ASP A 187 -32.71 -2.67 -14.32
CA ASP A 187 -32.70 -3.21 -15.67
C ASP A 187 -31.30 -3.05 -16.30
N LEU A 188 -30.62 -4.18 -16.50
CA LEU A 188 -29.30 -4.24 -17.16
C LEU A 188 -29.43 -4.97 -18.51
N PRO A 189 -28.46 -4.80 -19.44
CA PRO A 189 -28.47 -5.52 -20.71
C PRO A 189 -28.54 -7.05 -20.55
N VAL A 190 -28.00 -7.58 -19.45
CA VAL A 190 -27.98 -9.01 -19.10
C VAL A 190 -29.22 -9.48 -18.33
N GLY A 191 -30.22 -8.61 -18.18
CA GLY A 191 -31.47 -8.90 -17.49
C GLY A 191 -31.71 -8.02 -16.26
N ARG A 192 -32.91 -8.15 -15.71
CA ARG A 192 -33.36 -7.42 -14.52
C ARG A 192 -32.77 -8.03 -13.25
N ARG A 193 -32.30 -7.19 -12.33
CA ARG A 193 -31.72 -7.60 -11.05
C ARG A 193 -32.44 -6.92 -9.89
N THR A 194 -32.88 -7.69 -8.90
CA THR A 194 -33.29 -7.13 -7.60
C THR A 194 -32.07 -6.58 -6.89
N THR A 195 -32.16 -5.34 -6.42
CA THR A 195 -31.06 -4.66 -5.71
C THR A 195 -31.42 -4.27 -4.28
N CYS A 196 -32.72 -4.23 -3.97
CA CYS A 196 -33.27 -4.18 -2.62
C CYS A 196 -34.58 -4.99 -2.62
N PRO A 197 -34.77 -5.97 -1.72
CA PRO A 197 -33.82 -6.40 -0.68
C PRO A 197 -32.60 -7.13 -1.26
N GLU A 198 -31.56 -7.26 -0.44
CA GLU A 198 -30.36 -8.05 -0.76
C GLU A 198 -30.26 -9.21 0.24
N LEU A 199 -30.39 -10.44 -0.26
CA LEU A 199 -30.63 -11.63 0.58
C LEU A 199 -29.45 -12.61 0.53
N ASN A 200 -29.16 -13.22 1.68
CA ASN A 200 -28.14 -14.23 1.94
C ASN A 200 -26.79 -13.83 1.33
N ARG A 201 -26.36 -12.61 1.63
CA ARG A 201 -25.09 -12.06 1.13
C ARG A 201 -24.00 -12.12 2.17
N ARG A 202 -22.79 -12.25 1.65
CA ARG A 202 -21.56 -12.43 2.43
C ARG A 202 -20.48 -11.53 1.83
N PRO A 203 -19.61 -10.93 2.66
CA PRO A 203 -18.44 -10.21 2.15
C PRO A 203 -17.42 -11.20 1.57
N LYS A 204 -16.35 -10.68 0.96
CA LYS A 204 -15.17 -11.46 0.56
C LYS A 204 -14.30 -11.79 1.78
N LEU A 205 -13.25 -12.59 1.55
CA LEU A 205 -12.25 -12.94 2.56
C LEU A 205 -11.74 -11.68 3.27
N GLY A 206 -11.58 -11.76 4.59
CA GLY A 206 -11.17 -10.64 5.46
C GLY A 206 -12.31 -9.75 5.98
N GLY A 207 -13.56 -10.02 5.58
CA GLY A 207 -14.72 -9.19 5.92
C GLY A 207 -14.93 -8.05 4.92
N GLY A 208 -15.96 -7.23 5.13
CA GLY A 208 -16.30 -6.15 4.22
C GLY A 208 -17.69 -5.57 4.48
N THR A 209 -18.18 -4.77 3.54
CA THR A 209 -19.50 -4.12 3.65
C THR A 209 -20.47 -4.76 2.68
N VAL A 210 -21.52 -5.40 3.20
CA VAL A 210 -22.67 -5.89 2.44
C VAL A 210 -23.66 -4.75 2.28
N PHE A 211 -24.28 -4.60 1.12
CA PHE A 211 -25.25 -3.52 0.92
C PHE A 211 -26.39 -3.88 -0.03
N ALA A 212 -27.54 -3.24 0.16
CA ALA A 212 -28.66 -3.19 -0.77
C ALA A 212 -28.73 -1.80 -1.43
N LEU A 213 -28.89 -1.77 -2.75
CA LEU A 213 -29.04 -0.52 -3.52
C LEU A 213 -30.50 -0.09 -3.55
N VAL A 214 -30.76 1.05 -2.91
CA VAL A 214 -32.05 1.74 -2.85
C VAL A 214 -31.98 2.96 -3.76
N PHE A 215 -32.90 3.07 -4.71
CA PHE A 215 -32.97 4.19 -5.64
C PHE A 215 -34.41 4.41 -6.12
N ASN A 216 -34.66 5.55 -6.78
CA ASN A 216 -36.00 5.94 -7.27
C ASN A 216 -37.09 5.91 -6.16
N GLN A 217 -36.68 6.23 -4.93
CA GLN A 217 -37.59 6.36 -3.80
C GLN A 217 -37.90 7.84 -3.55
N PRO A 218 -39.13 8.18 -3.10
CA PRO A 218 -39.45 9.55 -2.69
C PRO A 218 -38.66 9.96 -1.45
N ALA A 219 -38.66 11.26 -1.15
CA ALA A 219 -38.22 11.72 0.16
C ALA A 219 -39.21 11.23 1.21
N GLY A 220 -38.71 10.79 2.37
CA GLY A 220 -39.54 10.15 3.38
C GLY A 220 -38.72 9.53 4.51
N LYS A 221 -39.40 8.82 5.41
CA LYS A 221 -38.74 8.05 6.47
C LYS A 221 -38.54 6.61 6.03
N TYR A 222 -37.37 6.08 6.32
CA TYR A 222 -36.97 4.73 5.98
C TYR A 222 -36.22 4.09 7.15
N ARG A 223 -36.28 2.77 7.25
CA ARG A 223 -35.46 2.01 8.21
C ARG A 223 -34.88 0.76 7.56
N VAL A 224 -33.71 0.37 8.02
CA VAL A 224 -33.01 -0.86 7.63
C VAL A 224 -33.35 -1.98 8.63
N ARG A 225 -33.51 -3.19 8.11
CA ARG A 225 -33.58 -4.44 8.90
C ARG A 225 -32.47 -5.37 8.45
N VAL A 226 -31.81 -6.00 9.41
CA VAL A 226 -30.66 -6.87 9.18
C VAL A 226 -30.89 -8.20 9.87
N LYS A 227 -30.84 -9.30 9.12
CA LYS A 227 -30.98 -10.65 9.68
C LYS A 227 -29.70 -11.44 9.48
N ALA A 228 -29.23 -12.14 10.51
CA ALA A 228 -28.11 -13.07 10.36
C ALA A 228 -28.57 -14.39 9.72
N VAL A 229 -27.84 -14.88 8.71
CA VAL A 229 -28.23 -16.04 7.91
C VAL A 229 -27.12 -17.09 7.88
N GLY A 230 -27.51 -18.35 8.13
CA GLY A 230 -26.62 -19.52 8.09
C GLY A 230 -25.69 -19.67 9.29
N ARG A 231 -25.37 -18.60 10.01
CA ARG A 231 -24.67 -18.56 11.30
C ARG A 231 -24.79 -17.19 11.96
N ASP A 232 -24.26 -17.05 13.17
CA ASP A 232 -24.12 -15.76 13.86
C ASP A 232 -23.27 -14.78 13.03
N ALA A 233 -23.68 -13.52 13.00
CA ALA A 233 -22.98 -12.44 12.33
C ALA A 233 -22.31 -11.51 13.35
N ILE A 234 -21.07 -11.11 13.05
CA ILE A 234 -20.39 -10.01 13.76
C ILE A 234 -20.47 -8.77 12.87
N ILE A 235 -21.14 -7.74 13.39
CA ILE A 235 -21.52 -6.55 12.64
C ILE A 235 -20.88 -5.32 13.28
N GLY A 236 -20.07 -4.59 12.50
CA GLY A 236 -19.38 -3.38 12.99
C GLY A 236 -20.14 -2.09 12.73
N ALA A 237 -21.05 -2.08 11.75
CA ALA A 237 -21.92 -0.94 11.49
C ALA A 237 -23.15 -1.33 10.67
N VAL A 238 -24.25 -0.61 10.84
CA VAL A 238 -25.45 -0.67 9.99
C VAL A 238 -25.94 0.75 9.74
N ASP A 239 -26.10 1.14 8.47
CA ASP A 239 -26.56 2.48 8.11
C ASP A 239 -27.29 2.51 6.76
N LEU A 240 -27.88 3.64 6.41
CA LEU A 240 -28.49 3.93 5.10
C LEU A 240 -28.00 5.30 4.62
N LEU A 241 -27.01 5.29 3.73
CA LEU A 241 -26.21 6.48 3.39
C LEU A 241 -26.36 6.88 1.92
N PRO A 242 -26.19 8.18 1.58
CA PRO A 242 -26.10 8.61 0.19
C PRO A 242 -24.92 7.91 -0.50
N ALA A 243 -25.15 7.43 -1.72
CA ALA A 243 -24.16 6.66 -2.47
C ALA A 243 -23.79 7.35 -3.78
N MET A 244 -22.55 7.17 -4.23
CA MET A 244 -22.10 7.51 -5.60
C MET A 244 -22.17 8.98 -5.99
N ASP A 245 -22.21 9.89 -5.02
CA ASP A 245 -22.08 11.32 -5.28
C ASP A 245 -20.67 11.69 -5.74
N VAL A 246 -20.62 12.72 -6.57
CA VAL A 246 -19.39 13.27 -7.10
C VAL A 246 -19.33 14.78 -6.88
N GLY A 247 -18.23 15.30 -6.33
CA GLY A 247 -17.97 16.73 -6.28
C GLY A 247 -17.86 17.33 -7.67
N ILE A 248 -16.85 16.89 -8.43
CA ILE A 248 -16.60 17.28 -9.83
C ILE A 248 -16.53 16.04 -10.73
N GLY A 249 -17.46 15.93 -11.67
CA GLY A 249 -17.57 14.81 -12.60
C GLY A 249 -17.16 15.15 -14.02
N MET A 250 -16.42 14.25 -14.67
CA MET A 250 -16.15 14.26 -16.11
C MET A 250 -16.67 12.95 -16.71
N VAL A 251 -17.70 13.04 -17.56
CA VAL A 251 -18.49 11.87 -17.95
C VAL A 251 -18.11 11.42 -19.36
N GLY A 252 -17.35 10.33 -19.45
CA GLY A 252 -17.10 9.64 -20.73
C GLY A 252 -18.02 8.43 -20.86
N ASP A 253 -17.80 7.46 -19.99
CA ASP A 253 -18.63 6.26 -19.85
C ASP A 253 -19.54 6.37 -18.61
N ILE A 254 -20.77 5.88 -18.71
CA ILE A 254 -21.65 5.63 -17.55
C ILE A 254 -21.53 4.16 -17.20
N LEU A 255 -21.15 3.85 -15.96
CA LEU A 255 -20.90 2.49 -15.50
C LEU A 255 -21.98 2.12 -14.46
N PRO A 256 -23.08 1.48 -14.85
CA PRO A 256 -24.27 1.33 -14.01
C PRO A 256 -24.19 0.15 -13.01
N TRP A 257 -23.04 -0.49 -12.84
CA TRP A 257 -22.87 -1.75 -12.11
C TRP A 257 -22.82 -1.55 -10.58
N ALA A 258 -23.86 -0.94 -10.03
CA ALA A 258 -23.93 -0.42 -8.66
C ALA A 258 -24.45 -1.42 -7.61
N TYR A 259 -25.00 -2.57 -8.00
CA TYR A 259 -25.54 -3.53 -7.02
C TYR A 259 -24.45 -4.48 -6.50
N TYR A 260 -24.72 -5.10 -5.35
CA TYR A 260 -23.73 -5.79 -4.53
C TYR A 260 -22.82 -6.76 -5.28
N LYS A 261 -23.42 -7.68 -6.06
CA LYS A 261 -22.65 -8.73 -6.74
C LYS A 261 -21.68 -8.17 -7.77
N CYS A 262 -22.09 -7.19 -8.58
CA CYS A 262 -21.22 -6.59 -9.58
C CYS A 262 -20.01 -5.90 -8.93
N VAL A 263 -20.25 -5.16 -7.86
CA VAL A 263 -19.16 -4.53 -7.10
C VAL A 263 -18.19 -5.58 -6.54
N LEU A 264 -18.69 -6.72 -6.05
CA LEU A 264 -17.83 -7.82 -5.58
C LEU A 264 -17.13 -8.62 -6.69
N ASP A 265 -17.67 -8.63 -7.91
CA ASP A 265 -17.09 -9.33 -9.05
C ASP A 265 -16.01 -8.50 -9.75
N GLY A 266 -15.79 -7.26 -9.30
CA GLY A 266 -14.77 -6.37 -9.87
C GLY A 266 -15.31 -5.33 -10.83
N ASP A 267 -16.63 -5.33 -11.12
CA ASP A 267 -17.22 -4.35 -12.02
C ASP A 267 -17.09 -2.94 -11.45
N ASP A 268 -16.92 -1.99 -12.36
CA ASP A 268 -16.83 -0.58 -12.01
C ASP A 268 -18.21 0.07 -11.97
N CYS A 269 -18.36 1.00 -11.03
CA CYS A 269 -19.56 1.80 -10.90
C CYS A 269 -19.18 3.28 -10.85
N ALA A 270 -19.78 4.08 -11.73
CA ALA A 270 -19.53 5.50 -11.88
C ALA A 270 -20.74 6.16 -12.57
N PHE A 271 -21.13 7.33 -12.06
CA PHE A 271 -22.24 8.11 -12.60
C PHE A 271 -23.57 7.34 -12.72
N PHE A 272 -23.87 6.46 -11.75
CA PHE A 272 -25.09 5.65 -11.74
C PHE A 272 -26.37 6.49 -11.87
N GLU A 273 -26.39 7.68 -11.27
CA GLU A 273 -27.51 8.63 -11.37
C GLU A 273 -27.79 9.13 -12.79
N LEU A 274 -26.83 8.99 -13.70
CA LEU A 274 -26.97 9.32 -15.13
C LEU A 274 -27.36 8.09 -15.96
N SER A 275 -27.53 6.92 -15.35
CA SER A 275 -27.98 5.73 -16.06
C SER A 275 -29.37 5.96 -16.65
N PRO A 276 -29.62 5.57 -17.92
CA PRO A 276 -30.96 5.68 -18.52
C PRO A 276 -32.02 4.81 -17.82
N ALA A 277 -31.60 3.82 -17.02
CA ALA A 277 -32.49 3.03 -16.17
C ALA A 277 -32.93 3.78 -14.89
N VAL A 278 -32.26 4.89 -14.56
CA VAL A 278 -32.51 5.70 -13.36
C VAL A 278 -33.21 6.99 -13.75
N ASP A 279 -32.55 7.85 -14.54
CA ASP A 279 -33.09 9.14 -14.95
C ASP A 279 -32.61 9.54 -16.36
N LYS A 280 -33.53 9.41 -17.33
CA LYS A 280 -33.26 9.77 -18.73
C LYS A 280 -33.09 11.27 -18.94
N ALA A 281 -33.81 12.10 -18.19
CA ALA A 281 -33.77 13.56 -18.36
C ALA A 281 -32.45 14.11 -17.82
N ARG A 282 -32.02 13.62 -16.65
CA ARG A 282 -30.72 13.99 -16.06
C ARG A 282 -29.55 13.58 -16.93
N ARG A 283 -29.60 12.38 -17.52
CA ARG A 283 -28.63 11.94 -18.51
C ARG A 283 -28.55 12.88 -19.71
N ALA A 284 -29.69 13.26 -20.27
CA ALA A 284 -29.75 14.12 -21.46
C ALA A 284 -29.18 15.52 -21.20
N ALA A 285 -29.23 16.00 -19.95
CA ALA A 285 -28.67 17.28 -19.57
C ALA A 285 -27.15 17.23 -19.27
N ALA A 286 -26.58 16.07 -18.98
CA ALA A 286 -25.17 15.96 -18.56
C ALA A 286 -24.19 16.15 -19.74
N PRO A 287 -23.03 16.82 -19.52
CA PRO A 287 -22.01 16.99 -20.55
C PRO A 287 -21.22 15.69 -20.74
N ILE A 288 -21.78 14.76 -21.51
CA ILE A 288 -21.13 13.48 -21.83
C ILE A 288 -20.24 13.64 -23.06
N HIS A 289 -18.95 13.34 -22.92
CA HIS A 289 -18.00 13.36 -24.04
C HIS A 289 -17.08 12.13 -24.02
N PRO A 290 -17.26 11.17 -24.95
CA PRO A 290 -16.37 10.03 -25.06
C PRO A 290 -15.07 10.45 -25.76
N GLY A 291 -13.94 10.30 -25.07
CA GLY A 291 -12.60 10.52 -25.64
C GLY A 291 -11.83 11.68 -25.01
N GLY A 292 -10.52 11.70 -25.28
CA GLY A 292 -9.53 12.52 -24.58
C GLY A 292 -9.77 14.03 -24.61
N GLY A 293 -8.85 14.75 -23.99
CA GLY A 293 -8.97 16.17 -23.69
C GLY A 293 -8.19 16.50 -22.43
N LYS A 294 -8.16 17.77 -22.06
CA LYS A 294 -7.42 18.25 -20.89
C LYS A 294 -8.31 19.11 -20.01
N ASN A 295 -8.73 18.56 -18.87
CA ASN A 295 -9.45 19.33 -17.86
C ASN A 295 -8.49 19.81 -16.76
N ILE A 296 -8.68 21.04 -16.29
CA ILE A 296 -7.87 21.65 -15.23
C ILE A 296 -8.80 22.02 -14.08
N ILE A 297 -8.47 21.62 -12.85
CA ILE A 297 -9.22 21.93 -11.62
C ILE A 297 -8.23 22.53 -10.63
N ARG A 298 -8.49 23.74 -10.10
CA ARG A 298 -7.52 24.39 -9.22
C ARG A 298 -8.10 25.29 -8.12
N ASN A 299 -7.26 25.59 -7.14
CA ASN A 299 -7.40 26.70 -6.17
C ASN A 299 -8.66 26.66 -5.28
N GLY A 300 -8.86 25.65 -4.46
CA GLY A 300 -9.96 25.67 -3.49
C GLY A 300 -10.20 24.36 -2.77
N VAL A 301 -11.40 24.22 -2.23
CA VAL A 301 -11.79 23.07 -1.40
C VAL A 301 -12.97 22.34 -2.04
N ILE A 302 -12.90 21.01 -2.08
CA ILE A 302 -14.02 20.12 -2.41
C ILE A 302 -14.32 19.30 -1.17
N MET A 303 -15.56 19.34 -0.70
CA MET A 303 -15.93 18.70 0.57
C MET A 303 -17.22 17.91 0.44
N ALA A 304 -17.24 16.70 0.99
CA ALA A 304 -18.49 15.99 1.21
C ALA A 304 -19.21 16.60 2.43
N GLY A 305 -20.48 16.97 2.26
CA GLY A 305 -21.32 17.55 3.32
C GLY A 305 -21.89 16.53 4.30
N SER A 306 -21.82 15.24 3.96
CA SER A 306 -22.21 14.12 4.83
C SER A 306 -21.32 12.89 4.58
N PRO A 307 -21.24 11.95 5.53
CA PRO A 307 -20.69 10.64 5.26
C PRO A 307 -21.41 9.97 4.09
N GLY A 308 -20.64 9.37 3.19
CA GLY A 308 -21.17 8.72 2.00
C GLY A 308 -20.61 7.32 1.81
N ILE A 309 -21.07 6.63 0.78
CA ILE A 309 -20.53 5.34 0.39
C ILE A 309 -20.25 5.29 -1.10
N ARG A 310 -19.00 4.94 -1.44
CA ARG A 310 -18.47 5.05 -2.81
C ARG A 310 -18.67 6.45 -3.39
N THR A 311 -18.20 7.47 -2.70
CA THR A 311 -18.25 8.87 -3.18
C THR A 311 -16.89 9.32 -3.69
N TRP A 312 -16.88 10.38 -4.52
CA TRP A 312 -15.64 10.94 -5.07
C TRP A 312 -15.64 12.46 -5.01
N GLY A 313 -14.54 13.07 -4.54
CA GLY A 313 -14.32 14.50 -4.74
C GLY A 313 -14.23 14.85 -6.23
N ILE A 314 -13.40 14.10 -6.97
CA ILE A 314 -13.22 14.22 -8.42
C ILE A 314 -13.32 12.84 -9.07
N LEU A 315 -14.18 12.68 -10.08
CA LEU A 315 -14.34 11.44 -10.85
C LEU A 315 -14.30 11.72 -12.34
N SER A 316 -13.48 10.96 -13.08
CA SER A 316 -13.49 10.94 -14.54
C SER A 316 -13.58 9.52 -15.08
N THR A 317 -14.50 9.31 -16.01
CA THR A 317 -14.58 8.09 -16.85
C THR A 317 -14.20 8.36 -18.30
N VAL A 318 -13.61 9.53 -18.58
CA VAL A 318 -13.24 9.96 -19.94
C VAL A 318 -11.90 9.32 -20.32
N ARG A 319 -11.93 8.17 -21.01
CA ARG A 319 -10.71 7.46 -21.42
C ARG A 319 -9.74 8.35 -22.21
N GLY A 320 -8.44 8.21 -21.93
CA GLY A 320 -7.39 9.00 -22.56
C GLY A 320 -7.42 10.51 -22.25
N ALA A 321 -8.28 10.98 -21.34
CA ALA A 321 -8.21 12.36 -20.88
C ALA A 321 -7.09 12.55 -19.86
N SER A 322 -6.48 13.73 -19.91
CA SER A 322 -5.56 14.21 -18.87
C SER A 322 -6.31 15.15 -17.95
N VAL A 323 -6.17 14.95 -16.64
CA VAL A 323 -6.74 15.85 -15.63
C VAL A 323 -5.60 16.49 -14.85
N GLU A 324 -5.53 17.82 -14.85
CA GLU A 324 -4.61 18.58 -14.01
C GLU A 324 -5.34 19.10 -12.79
N ILE A 325 -4.83 18.77 -11.62
CA ILE A 325 -5.39 19.15 -10.32
C ILE A 325 -4.29 19.90 -9.58
N GLU A 326 -4.51 21.18 -9.31
CA GLU A 326 -3.49 22.07 -8.75
C GLU A 326 -4.03 22.84 -7.54
N ASN A 327 -3.36 22.74 -6.40
CA ASN A 327 -3.74 23.49 -5.20
C ASN A 327 -5.20 23.28 -4.77
N VAL A 328 -5.63 22.00 -4.75
CA VAL A 328 -6.97 21.59 -4.32
C VAL A 328 -6.90 20.78 -3.04
N LYS A 329 -7.77 21.11 -2.08
CA LYS A 329 -8.02 20.30 -0.89
C LYS A 329 -9.31 19.50 -1.07
N ILE A 330 -9.29 18.21 -0.76
CA ILE A 330 -10.45 17.32 -0.83
C ILE A 330 -10.70 16.68 0.54
N ILE A 331 -11.92 16.83 1.05
CA ILE A 331 -12.34 16.31 2.36
C ILE A 331 -13.54 15.39 2.17
N SER A 332 -13.48 14.16 2.69
CA SER A 332 -14.61 13.24 2.63
C SER A 332 -14.58 12.22 3.77
N GLU A 333 -15.76 11.70 4.12
CA GLU A 333 -15.94 10.68 5.15
C GLU A 333 -16.86 9.56 4.65
N GLY A 334 -16.67 8.34 5.15
CA GLY A 334 -17.62 7.24 5.03
C GLY A 334 -16.98 5.90 4.65
N ILE A 335 -17.65 5.11 3.82
CA ILE A 335 -17.16 3.78 3.40
C ILE A 335 -16.75 3.86 1.92
N ASN A 336 -15.48 3.59 1.60
CA ASN A 336 -14.95 3.85 0.26
C ASN A 336 -15.26 5.29 -0.21
N ALA A 337 -15.16 6.25 0.72
CA ALA A 337 -15.17 7.66 0.40
C ALA A 337 -13.81 8.02 -0.18
N ASN A 338 -13.76 8.40 -1.45
CA ASN A 338 -12.51 8.57 -2.18
C ASN A 338 -12.32 10.04 -2.61
N ALA A 339 -11.08 10.46 -2.78
CA ALA A 339 -10.76 11.82 -3.19
C ALA A 339 -10.82 11.95 -4.72
N ILE A 340 -10.03 11.15 -5.43
CA ILE A 340 -9.78 11.35 -6.88
C ILE A 340 -9.83 10.00 -7.57
N ARG A 341 -10.57 9.92 -8.67
CA ARG A 341 -10.47 8.80 -9.62
C ARG A 341 -10.41 9.34 -11.04
N ILE A 342 -9.27 9.18 -11.69
CA ILE A 342 -9.01 9.72 -13.05
C ILE A 342 -8.23 8.71 -13.91
N PRO A 343 -8.32 8.80 -15.25
CA PRO A 343 -7.47 8.01 -16.13
C PRO A 343 -5.99 8.31 -15.92
N ASN A 344 -5.59 9.57 -16.08
CA ASN A 344 -4.20 10.01 -16.05
C ASN A 344 -4.13 11.54 -15.81
N GLY A 345 -2.96 12.05 -15.43
CA GLY A 345 -2.71 13.50 -15.40
C GLY A 345 -1.73 13.96 -14.32
N THR A 346 -1.93 15.19 -13.84
CA THR A 346 -1.06 15.84 -12.86
C THR A 346 -1.84 16.16 -11.59
N ILE A 347 -1.26 15.86 -10.43
CA ILE A 347 -1.76 16.26 -9.11
C ILE A 347 -0.63 17.00 -8.41
N ALA A 348 -0.76 18.32 -8.25
CA ALA A 348 0.29 19.19 -7.74
C ALA A 348 -0.20 20.03 -6.56
N ASN A 349 0.56 20.03 -5.47
CA ASN A 349 0.30 20.84 -4.28
C ASN A 349 -1.11 20.64 -3.73
N CYS A 350 -1.61 19.40 -3.77
CA CYS A 350 -2.94 19.05 -3.31
C CYS A 350 -2.92 18.48 -1.90
N ARG A 351 -4.10 18.43 -1.27
CA ARG A 351 -4.28 17.77 0.02
C ARG A 351 -5.55 16.94 0.04
N THR A 352 -5.48 15.69 0.50
CA THR A 352 -6.66 14.86 0.74
C THR A 352 -6.78 14.52 2.22
N GLU A 353 -7.96 14.68 2.80
CA GLU A 353 -8.28 14.30 4.17
C GLU A 353 -9.49 13.37 4.13
N ILE A 354 -9.24 12.06 4.27
CA ILE A 354 -10.26 11.03 4.08
C ILE A 354 -10.45 10.21 5.34
N GLU A 355 -11.61 10.34 5.98
CA GLU A 355 -12.03 9.46 7.08
C GLU A 355 -12.82 8.27 6.50
N SER A 356 -12.10 7.24 6.07
CA SER A 356 -12.69 5.97 5.65
C SER A 356 -12.13 4.84 6.50
N ASN A 357 -12.83 4.49 7.58
CA ASN A 357 -12.34 3.49 8.55
C ASN A 357 -12.57 2.04 8.11
N TRP A 358 -13.31 1.82 7.02
CA TRP A 358 -13.63 0.49 6.50
C TRP A 358 -13.91 0.51 4.99
N ILE A 359 -14.15 -0.65 4.38
CA ILE A 359 -14.39 -0.80 2.94
C ILE A 359 -15.41 -1.89 2.62
N ILE A 360 -15.87 -1.89 1.37
CA ILE A 360 -16.69 -2.92 0.76
C ILE A 360 -15.88 -4.19 0.50
N ASP A 361 -14.75 -4.09 -0.20
CA ASP A 361 -13.91 -5.24 -0.55
C ASP A 361 -12.42 -4.89 -0.55
N ARG A 362 -11.66 -5.55 0.32
CA ARG A 362 -10.21 -5.37 0.42
C ARG A 362 -9.40 -5.85 -0.77
N HIS A 363 -9.98 -6.61 -1.68
CA HIS A 363 -9.29 -7.05 -2.90
C HIS A 363 -9.28 -5.98 -4.00
N ARG A 364 -10.07 -4.90 -3.86
CA ARG A 364 -10.19 -3.83 -4.86
C ARG A 364 -9.22 -2.69 -4.57
N GLN A 365 -7.98 -2.80 -5.07
CA GLN A 365 -6.99 -1.72 -4.96
C GLN A 365 -7.44 -0.41 -5.63
N GLY A 366 -8.31 -0.49 -6.65
CA GLY A 366 -8.88 0.68 -7.32
C GLY A 366 -9.83 1.51 -6.44
N ASP A 367 -10.15 1.03 -5.23
CA ASP A 367 -10.95 1.77 -4.26
C ASP A 367 -10.09 2.56 -3.25
N ALA A 368 -8.78 2.71 -3.49
CA ALA A 368 -7.93 3.63 -2.74
C ALA A 368 -8.40 5.09 -2.88
N THR A 369 -7.94 5.95 -1.95
CA THR A 369 -8.29 7.38 -1.88
C THR A 369 -8.09 8.11 -3.22
N VAL A 370 -6.96 7.89 -3.87
CA VAL A 370 -6.64 8.36 -5.21
C VAL A 370 -6.40 7.15 -6.10
N CYS A 371 -7.13 7.08 -7.21
CA CYS A 371 -7.05 5.98 -8.17
C CYS A 371 -6.75 6.55 -9.56
N ILE A 372 -5.60 6.15 -10.10
CA ILE A 372 -5.17 6.41 -11.48
C ILE A 372 -5.44 5.14 -12.28
N THR A 373 -6.38 5.18 -13.22
CA THR A 373 -6.81 3.97 -13.92
C THR A 373 -5.96 3.63 -15.15
N GLU A 374 -5.22 4.59 -15.70
CA GLU A 374 -4.42 4.50 -16.93
C GLU A 374 -3.08 5.26 -16.78
N GLY A 375 -2.19 4.80 -15.90
CA GLY A 375 -0.87 5.40 -15.68
C GLY A 375 -0.01 5.46 -16.95
N THR A 376 0.66 6.58 -17.16
CA THR A 376 1.57 6.80 -18.30
C THR A 376 2.83 7.53 -17.86
N ASP A 377 3.82 7.65 -18.74
CA ASP A 377 5.00 8.50 -18.53
C ASP A 377 4.67 9.99 -18.31
N ALA A 378 3.43 10.43 -18.57
CA ALA A 378 2.96 11.78 -18.29
C ALA A 378 2.37 11.95 -16.87
N LEU A 379 2.14 10.87 -16.12
CA LEU A 379 1.60 10.94 -14.76
C LEU A 379 2.57 11.66 -13.83
N ARG A 380 2.09 12.72 -13.16
CA ARG A 380 2.89 13.50 -12.19
C ARG A 380 2.10 13.72 -10.91
N ILE A 381 2.60 13.23 -9.78
CA ILE A 381 2.05 13.54 -8.46
C ILE A 381 3.15 14.21 -7.66
N THR A 382 2.99 15.49 -7.33
CA THR A 382 4.06 16.27 -6.70
C THR A 382 3.56 17.18 -5.60
N GLY A 383 4.39 17.41 -4.59
CA GLY A 383 4.14 18.42 -3.55
C GLY A 383 2.86 18.20 -2.75
N SER A 384 2.28 16.99 -2.76
CA SER A 384 0.92 16.74 -2.27
C SER A 384 0.90 15.96 -0.95
N GLU A 385 -0.12 16.18 -0.13
CA GLU A 385 -0.35 15.50 1.14
C GLU A 385 -1.58 14.58 1.06
N PHE A 386 -1.41 13.31 1.39
CA PHE A 386 -2.49 12.34 1.48
C PHE A 386 -2.64 11.88 2.92
N ILE A 387 -3.80 12.11 3.53
CA ILE A 387 -4.08 11.85 4.94
C ILE A 387 -5.34 11.00 5.07
N GLY A 388 -5.22 9.92 5.84
CA GLY A 388 -6.29 8.96 6.11
C GLY A 388 -6.53 7.98 4.96
N GLY A 389 -7.72 7.40 4.96
CA GLY A 389 -8.19 6.40 3.99
C GLY A 389 -7.66 4.98 4.23
N GLN A 390 -8.24 4.04 3.49
CA GLN A 390 -7.76 2.65 3.38
C GLN A 390 -6.87 2.56 2.15
N GLY A 391 -5.63 3.06 2.23
CA GLY A 391 -4.74 3.23 1.09
C GLY A 391 -4.93 4.57 0.38
N GLN A 392 -3.85 5.10 -0.20
CA GLN A 392 -3.80 6.51 -0.57
C GLN A 392 -3.70 6.75 -2.08
N VAL A 393 -2.73 6.16 -2.76
CA VAL A 393 -2.60 6.28 -4.23
C VAL A 393 -2.44 4.90 -4.84
N ALA A 394 -3.33 4.54 -5.76
CA ALA A 394 -3.22 3.31 -6.55
C ALA A 394 -3.17 3.64 -8.04
N ILE A 395 -2.17 3.07 -8.74
CA ILE A 395 -2.09 3.11 -10.20
C ILE A 395 -2.45 1.72 -10.71
N VAL A 396 -3.67 1.56 -11.20
CA VAL A 396 -4.26 0.23 -11.43
C VAL A 396 -3.73 -0.44 -12.70
N LYS A 397 -3.42 0.36 -13.73
CA LYS A 397 -2.86 -0.09 -14.99
C LYS A 397 -1.91 0.95 -15.53
N GLY A 398 -0.97 0.53 -16.35
CA GLY A 398 -0.08 1.41 -17.09
C GLY A 398 1.36 1.30 -16.65
N ALA A 399 2.20 2.20 -17.16
CA ALA A 399 3.62 2.20 -16.89
C ALA A 399 4.20 3.62 -16.98
N GLY A 400 5.16 3.89 -16.11
CA GLY A 400 5.84 5.17 -16.02
C GLY A 400 5.17 6.16 -15.08
N GLY A 401 5.69 7.38 -15.09
CA GLY A 401 5.24 8.48 -14.25
C GLY A 401 6.18 8.74 -13.07
N GLU A 402 5.83 9.76 -12.28
CA GLU A 402 6.56 10.04 -11.05
C GLU A 402 5.67 10.54 -9.91
N ILE A 403 6.07 10.16 -8.70
CA ILE A 403 5.53 10.64 -7.44
C ILE A 403 6.71 11.26 -6.67
N SER A 404 6.65 12.55 -6.37
CA SER A 404 7.75 13.20 -5.66
C SER A 404 7.32 14.26 -4.66
N HIS A 405 8.14 14.53 -3.64
CA HIS A 405 7.85 15.58 -2.66
C HIS A 405 6.47 15.44 -2.02
N CYS A 406 5.99 14.22 -1.83
CA CYS A 406 4.67 13.95 -1.26
C CYS A 406 4.78 13.48 0.19
N ARG A 407 3.71 13.69 0.96
CA ARG A 407 3.54 13.15 2.31
C ARG A 407 2.37 12.18 2.34
N PHE A 408 2.60 11.00 2.91
CA PHE A 408 1.66 9.90 3.00
C PHE A 408 1.42 9.52 4.47
N VAL A 409 0.21 9.76 4.97
CA VAL A 409 -0.24 9.42 6.32
C VAL A 409 -1.44 8.48 6.23
N ASN A 410 -1.17 7.20 5.94
CA ASN A 410 -2.17 6.16 5.73
C ASN A 410 -2.80 5.69 7.06
N GLN A 411 -4.06 5.27 7.03
CA GLN A 411 -4.83 4.72 8.17
C GLN A 411 -5.43 3.36 7.79
N GLN A 412 -4.58 2.47 7.28
CA GLN A 412 -4.97 1.18 6.74
C GLN A 412 -5.35 0.18 7.86
N ARG A 413 -6.65 -0.09 7.97
CA ARG A 413 -7.28 -1.09 8.85
C ARG A 413 -7.66 -2.40 8.15
N VAL A 414 -7.45 -2.47 6.84
CA VAL A 414 -7.67 -3.65 6.00
C VAL A 414 -6.42 -3.99 5.21
N VAL A 415 -6.20 -5.26 4.88
CA VAL A 415 -4.97 -5.65 4.15
C VAL A 415 -5.02 -5.27 2.67
N ASN A 416 -3.84 -5.18 2.04
CA ASN A 416 -3.61 -4.91 0.61
C ASN A 416 -3.85 -3.47 0.13
N HIS A 417 -4.02 -2.51 1.05
CA HIS A 417 -4.25 -1.10 0.74
C HIS A 417 -3.10 -0.21 1.23
N TYR A 418 -2.05 -0.13 0.42
CA TYR A 418 -0.80 0.54 0.74
C TYR A 418 -0.90 2.07 0.56
N SER A 419 0.05 2.82 1.12
CA SER A 419 0.15 4.26 0.85
C SER A 419 0.29 4.52 -0.66
N VAL A 420 1.12 3.72 -1.33
CA VAL A 420 1.21 3.71 -2.80
C VAL A 420 1.20 2.26 -3.32
N SER A 421 0.29 1.95 -4.23
CA SER A 421 0.41 0.78 -5.12
C SER A 421 1.01 1.24 -6.45
N ALA A 422 2.25 0.82 -6.69
CA ALA A 422 3.05 1.22 -7.85
C ALA A 422 2.62 0.49 -9.12
N CYS A 423 3.21 0.92 -10.24
CA CYS A 423 3.14 0.26 -11.53
C CYS A 423 4.54 0.15 -12.16
N ASP A 424 4.66 -0.52 -13.30
CA ASP A 424 5.90 -0.63 -14.07
C ASP A 424 6.60 0.72 -14.28
N ARG A 425 7.92 0.77 -14.11
CA ARG A 425 8.78 1.95 -14.36
C ARG A 425 8.41 3.24 -13.60
N LEU A 426 7.54 3.16 -12.59
CA LEU A 426 7.19 4.31 -11.76
C LEU A 426 8.40 4.78 -10.95
N ARG A 427 8.61 6.09 -10.86
CA ARG A 427 9.61 6.69 -9.98
C ARG A 427 8.95 7.31 -8.75
N ILE A 428 9.40 6.94 -7.56
CA ILE A 428 8.90 7.46 -6.29
C ILE A 428 10.09 8.01 -5.50
N PHE A 429 10.17 9.32 -5.33
CA PHE A 429 11.34 9.93 -4.71
C PHE A 429 11.09 11.20 -3.90
N GLN A 430 11.95 11.46 -2.91
CA GLN A 430 11.82 12.64 -2.03
C GLN A 430 10.46 12.73 -1.32
N CYS A 431 9.79 11.60 -1.10
CA CYS A 431 8.54 11.51 -0.36
C CYS A 431 8.77 11.13 1.11
N ARG A 432 7.77 11.42 1.95
CA ARG A 432 7.68 11.00 3.35
C ARG A 432 6.51 10.04 3.53
N PHE A 433 6.81 8.83 3.99
CA PHE A 433 5.83 7.80 4.33
C PHE A 433 5.79 7.65 5.85
N GLU A 434 4.71 8.13 6.45
CA GLU A 434 4.52 8.23 7.90
C GLU A 434 3.11 7.70 8.24
N PRO A 435 2.80 6.44 7.93
CA PRO A 435 1.48 5.89 8.20
C PRO A 435 1.18 5.91 9.70
N GLU A 436 -0.05 6.30 10.05
CA GLU A 436 -0.58 6.06 11.39
C GLU A 436 -0.82 4.58 11.60
N GLU A 437 -1.40 3.91 10.60
CA GLU A 437 -1.54 2.46 10.52
C GLU A 437 -1.33 2.03 9.07
N GLY A 438 -0.59 0.94 8.84
CA GLY A 438 -0.41 0.35 7.51
C GLY A 438 0.98 0.41 6.92
N SER A 439 1.04 0.15 5.61
CA SER A 439 2.27 0.02 4.85
C SER A 439 2.55 1.22 3.95
N GLY A 440 3.83 1.36 3.56
CA GLY A 440 4.31 2.34 2.59
C GLY A 440 3.94 1.95 1.17
N ILE A 441 4.85 1.32 0.44
CA ILE A 441 4.72 1.05 -1.00
C ILE A 441 4.52 -0.45 -1.27
N LEU A 442 3.61 -0.78 -2.19
CA LEU A 442 3.47 -2.09 -2.83
C LEU A 442 3.93 -2.01 -4.28
N ILE A 443 4.79 -2.94 -4.67
CA ILE A 443 5.16 -3.25 -6.06
C ILE A 443 4.68 -4.67 -6.32
N TYR A 444 3.62 -4.83 -7.14
CA TYR A 444 2.90 -6.09 -7.29
C TYR A 444 2.94 -6.61 -8.74
N GLY A 445 3.90 -7.49 -9.02
CA GLY A 445 4.09 -8.00 -10.37
C GLY A 445 4.59 -6.95 -11.36
N ASP A 446 5.12 -5.83 -10.84
CA ASP A 446 5.66 -4.72 -11.63
C ASP A 446 7.19 -4.76 -11.70
N HIS A 447 7.76 -4.13 -12.72
CA HIS A 447 9.19 -4.12 -13.01
C HIS A 447 9.74 -2.75 -13.37
N GLY A 448 11.05 -2.57 -13.15
CA GLY A 448 11.77 -1.33 -13.47
C GLY A 448 11.38 -0.12 -12.61
N ALA A 449 10.57 -0.28 -11.57
CA ALA A 449 10.21 0.80 -10.67
C ALA A 449 11.43 1.26 -9.85
N GLN A 450 11.50 2.57 -9.57
CA GLN A 450 12.57 3.17 -8.78
C GLN A 450 12.01 3.87 -7.55
N VAL A 451 12.47 3.48 -6.37
CA VAL A 451 12.08 4.05 -5.07
C VAL A 451 13.33 4.61 -4.41
N PHE A 452 13.50 5.93 -4.37
CA PHE A 452 14.75 6.51 -3.88
C PHE A 452 14.64 7.85 -3.16
N SER A 453 15.61 8.14 -2.29
CA SER A 453 15.66 9.41 -1.55
C SER A 453 14.38 9.70 -0.75
N ASN A 454 13.65 8.67 -0.32
CA ASN A 454 12.46 8.81 0.51
C ASN A 454 12.79 8.61 1.99
N ILE A 455 11.90 9.09 2.85
CA ILE A 455 11.90 8.82 4.29
C ILE A 455 10.70 7.94 4.62
N PHE A 456 10.95 6.84 5.32
CA PHE A 456 9.93 5.93 5.83
C PHE A 456 10.01 5.90 7.35
N ARG A 457 8.88 6.13 8.03
CA ARG A 457 8.74 5.97 9.48
C ARG A 457 7.56 5.04 9.75
N LEU A 458 7.85 3.76 9.97
CA LEU A 458 6.82 2.75 10.20
C LEU A 458 6.99 2.10 11.57
N HIS A 459 5.87 1.64 12.09
CA HIS A 459 5.85 0.87 13.33
C HIS A 459 4.90 -0.31 13.19
N SER A 460 5.15 -1.36 13.95
CA SER A 460 4.24 -2.50 14.11
C SER A 460 2.82 -2.02 14.33
N SER A 461 1.87 -2.53 13.55
CA SER A 461 0.46 -2.12 13.61
C SER A 461 -0.31 -2.91 14.66
N ARG A 462 -1.39 -2.31 15.18
CA ARG A 462 -2.48 -3.03 15.83
C ARG A 462 -3.06 -4.09 14.88
N PRO A 463 -3.72 -5.14 15.40
CA PRO A 463 -4.32 -6.15 14.55
C PRO A 463 -5.35 -5.55 13.61
N VAL A 464 -5.51 -6.18 12.46
CA VAL A 464 -6.64 -5.95 11.54
C VAL A 464 -7.59 -7.12 11.65
N ASN A 465 -8.86 -6.92 11.31
CA ASN A 465 -9.92 -7.92 11.43
C ASN A 465 -9.56 -9.32 10.85
N GLU A 466 -8.83 -9.38 9.74
CA GLU A 466 -8.43 -10.66 9.13
C GLU A 466 -7.29 -11.37 9.88
N TYR A 467 -6.34 -10.60 10.44
CA TYR A 467 -5.10 -11.13 11.00
C TYR A 467 -5.02 -10.93 12.51
N ALA A 468 -6.17 -10.76 13.19
CA ALA A 468 -6.22 -10.48 14.61
C ALA A 468 -5.70 -11.62 15.51
N THR A 469 -5.59 -12.84 14.97
CA THR A 469 -5.16 -14.03 15.70
C THR A 469 -3.90 -14.69 15.12
N THR A 470 -3.18 -13.97 14.24
CA THR A 470 -2.00 -14.49 13.55
C THR A 470 -1.03 -13.35 13.19
N ASP A 471 -0.10 -13.59 12.27
CA ASP A 471 0.93 -12.65 11.87
C ASP A 471 0.32 -11.57 10.96
N TYR A 472 0.47 -10.29 11.32
CA TYR A 472 0.13 -9.16 10.46
C TYR A 472 1.37 -8.32 10.22
N SER A 473 1.67 -8.04 8.95
CA SER A 473 2.85 -7.28 8.57
C SER A 473 2.51 -5.93 7.96
N VAL A 474 3.28 -4.93 8.39
CA VAL A 474 3.44 -3.67 7.68
C VAL A 474 4.83 -3.58 7.07
N SER A 475 4.97 -2.92 5.93
CA SER A 475 6.26 -2.82 5.23
C SER A 475 6.49 -1.43 4.67
N ALA A 476 7.73 -0.94 4.72
CA ALA A 476 8.11 0.29 4.04
C ALA A 476 7.97 0.11 2.52
N VAL A 477 8.53 -0.99 1.99
CA VAL A 477 8.34 -1.44 0.61
C VAL A 477 8.09 -2.95 0.59
N ARG A 478 7.04 -3.39 -0.11
CA ARG A 478 6.80 -4.80 -0.43
C ARG A 478 6.96 -5.04 -1.93
N LEU A 479 7.82 -5.99 -2.27
CA LEU A 479 8.01 -6.54 -3.61
C LEU A 479 7.36 -7.92 -3.64
N THR A 480 6.35 -8.12 -4.48
CA THR A 480 5.79 -9.46 -4.64
C THR A 480 5.20 -9.73 -6.01
N ASP A 481 5.40 -10.96 -6.48
CA ASP A 481 4.69 -11.55 -7.61
C ASP A 481 4.11 -12.93 -7.26
N TYR A 482 4.04 -13.24 -5.95
CA TYR A 482 3.73 -14.57 -5.43
C TYR A 482 4.62 -15.69 -5.99
N ASN A 483 5.92 -15.40 -6.16
CA ASN A 483 6.92 -16.33 -6.64
C ASN A 483 6.66 -16.86 -8.06
N ARG A 484 6.15 -16.00 -8.95
CA ARG A 484 5.93 -16.34 -10.36
C ARG A 484 7.25 -16.67 -11.05
N GLU A 485 7.23 -17.62 -11.98
CA GLU A 485 8.42 -17.97 -12.75
C GLU A 485 8.86 -16.82 -13.67
N PRO A 486 10.17 -16.69 -13.97
CA PRO A 486 10.67 -15.73 -14.95
C PRO A 486 9.97 -15.86 -16.31
N GLY A 487 9.64 -14.72 -16.93
CA GLY A 487 8.99 -14.66 -18.24
C GLY A 487 7.47 -14.85 -18.24
N ARG A 488 6.84 -15.02 -17.08
CA ARG A 488 5.37 -14.96 -16.94
C ARG A 488 4.89 -13.50 -16.91
N GLU A 489 3.61 -13.29 -17.18
CA GLU A 489 2.98 -11.98 -16.96
C GLU A 489 2.93 -11.64 -15.46
N ASN A 490 2.96 -10.35 -15.15
CA ASN A 490 2.92 -9.78 -13.79
C ASN A 490 4.04 -10.33 -12.89
N THR A 491 5.26 -10.35 -13.39
CA THR A 491 6.48 -10.74 -12.67
C THR A 491 7.21 -9.52 -12.12
N CYS A 492 7.82 -9.66 -10.93
CA CYS A 492 8.48 -8.55 -10.25
C CYS A 492 10.01 -8.63 -10.38
N TYR A 493 10.63 -7.75 -11.16
CA TYR A 493 12.08 -7.74 -11.42
C TYR A 493 12.62 -6.36 -11.82
N ASP A 494 13.95 -6.19 -11.78
CA ASP A 494 14.68 -4.95 -12.09
C ASP A 494 14.15 -3.69 -11.35
N ASN A 495 13.46 -3.89 -10.23
CA ASN A 495 13.08 -2.79 -9.37
C ASN A 495 14.28 -2.36 -8.52
N ARG A 496 14.41 -1.06 -8.29
CA ARG A 496 15.54 -0.46 -7.59
C ARG A 496 15.06 0.35 -6.40
N ILE A 497 15.45 -0.07 -5.20
CA ILE A 497 15.12 0.60 -3.95
C ILE A 497 16.43 1.11 -3.37
N HIS A 498 16.68 2.42 -3.42
CA HIS A 498 17.98 2.96 -3.05
C HIS A 498 18.00 4.34 -2.43
N HIS A 499 19.04 4.65 -1.65
CA HIS A 499 19.20 5.98 -1.06
C HIS A 499 18.01 6.43 -0.19
N ASN A 500 17.21 5.50 0.34
CA ASN A 500 16.12 5.80 1.25
C ASN A 500 16.60 5.73 2.71
N ARG A 501 15.93 6.47 3.59
CA ARG A 501 16.03 6.30 5.05
C ARG A 501 14.79 5.61 5.57
N ILE A 502 14.97 4.47 6.22
CA ILE A 502 13.88 3.59 6.68
C ILE A 502 14.01 3.38 8.18
N GLU A 503 13.12 4.01 8.94
CA GLU A 503 13.01 3.91 10.39
C GLU A 503 11.85 2.97 10.74
N LEU A 504 12.16 1.89 11.46
CA LEU A 504 11.23 0.84 11.84
C LEU A 504 11.18 0.70 13.35
N THR A 505 9.98 0.70 13.91
CA THR A 505 9.76 0.40 15.32
C THR A 505 8.92 -0.86 15.49
N GLY A 506 9.53 -1.93 15.99
CA GLY A 506 8.82 -3.14 16.41
C GLY A 506 8.19 -2.94 17.79
N ARG A 507 6.93 -3.35 17.99
CA ARG A 507 6.23 -3.26 19.28
C ARG A 507 5.33 -4.45 19.51
N HIS A 508 5.04 -4.78 20.77
CA HIS A 508 4.00 -5.74 21.12
C HIS A 508 2.76 -5.03 21.65
N PHE A 509 1.60 -5.70 21.55
CA PHE A 509 0.32 -5.19 22.07
C PHE A 509 -0.20 -6.18 23.11
N ALA A 510 -0.21 -5.78 24.39
CA ALA A 510 -0.49 -6.68 25.50
C ALA A 510 -1.95 -7.16 25.51
N GLU A 511 -2.85 -6.35 24.97
CA GLU A 511 -4.29 -6.57 24.89
C GLU A 511 -4.70 -7.37 23.64
N ALA A 512 -3.78 -7.56 22.69
CA ALA A 512 -4.06 -8.35 21.49
C ALA A 512 -4.17 -9.85 21.82
N HIS A 513 -4.81 -10.60 20.92
CA HIS A 513 -4.91 -12.05 21.06
C HIS A 513 -3.52 -12.68 21.20
N LYS A 514 -3.37 -13.71 22.05
CA LYS A 514 -2.06 -14.35 22.36
C LYS A 514 -1.27 -14.88 21.16
N ASN A 515 -1.95 -15.15 20.04
CA ASN A 515 -1.33 -15.63 18.80
C ASN A 515 -1.03 -14.51 17.80
N TYR A 516 -1.44 -13.26 18.09
CA TYR A 516 -1.20 -12.11 17.23
C TYR A 516 0.29 -11.76 17.20
N LYS A 517 0.85 -11.60 16.00
CA LYS A 517 2.24 -11.17 15.81
C LYS A 517 2.30 -9.90 14.98
N PRO A 518 2.62 -8.74 15.60
CA PRO A 518 2.64 -7.45 14.92
C PRO A 518 3.98 -7.18 14.24
N MET A 519 4.11 -7.57 12.98
CA MET A 519 5.37 -7.53 12.23
C MET A 519 5.59 -6.18 11.52
N ALA A 520 6.84 -5.68 11.53
CA ALA A 520 7.25 -4.46 10.84
C ALA A 520 8.51 -4.70 10.00
N TYR A 521 8.42 -4.44 8.69
CA TYR A 521 9.52 -4.70 7.76
C TYR A 521 9.98 -3.44 7.03
N GLY A 522 11.29 -3.35 6.79
CA GLY A 522 11.83 -2.36 5.85
C GLY A 522 11.47 -2.78 4.45
N ILE A 523 12.13 -3.83 3.97
CA ILE A 523 11.85 -4.46 2.69
C ILE A 523 11.29 -5.86 2.91
N PHE A 524 10.08 -6.11 2.39
CA PHE A 524 9.53 -7.46 2.26
C PHE A 524 9.65 -7.92 0.81
N THR A 525 10.43 -8.98 0.56
CA THR A 525 10.60 -9.59 -0.77
C THR A 525 9.99 -10.98 -0.84
N SER A 526 9.07 -11.17 -1.79
CA SER A 526 8.51 -12.47 -2.20
C SER A 526 8.33 -12.52 -3.71
N VAL A 527 9.44 -12.78 -4.41
CA VAL A 527 9.52 -12.68 -5.88
C VAL A 527 10.15 -13.91 -6.52
N GLY A 528 9.70 -14.26 -7.72
CA GLY A 528 10.29 -15.30 -8.54
C GLY A 528 10.67 -14.84 -9.95
N GLY A 529 10.15 -13.68 -10.39
CA GLY A 529 10.24 -13.21 -11.76
C GLY A 529 11.62 -12.80 -12.23
N GLY A 530 12.47 -12.31 -11.33
CA GLY A 530 13.82 -11.87 -11.65
C GLY A 530 14.49 -11.11 -10.50
N THR A 531 15.71 -10.64 -10.73
CA THR A 531 16.51 -9.94 -9.72
C THR A 531 15.97 -8.54 -9.46
N ASN A 532 15.80 -8.19 -8.19
CA ASN A 532 15.54 -6.82 -7.73
C ASN A 532 16.75 -6.32 -6.94
N TYR A 533 16.95 -5.00 -6.90
CA TYR A 533 18.16 -4.36 -6.37
C TYR A 533 17.81 -3.42 -5.20
N ILE A 534 18.33 -3.73 -4.01
CA ILE A 534 18.12 -2.95 -2.79
C ILE A 534 19.48 -2.45 -2.33
N HIS A 535 19.77 -1.15 -2.51
CA HIS A 535 21.14 -0.68 -2.27
C HIS A 535 21.26 0.74 -1.77
N ASP A 536 22.38 1.07 -1.13
CA ASP A 536 22.66 2.44 -0.66
C ASP A 536 21.56 3.01 0.26
N ASN A 537 20.75 2.18 0.93
CA ASN A 537 19.73 2.63 1.89
C ASN A 537 20.28 2.69 3.31
N GLU A 538 19.71 3.57 4.12
CA GLU A 538 19.89 3.58 5.57
C GLU A 538 18.68 2.96 6.26
N PHE A 539 18.90 1.95 7.10
CA PHE A 539 17.89 1.32 7.94
C PHE A 539 18.21 1.58 9.41
N VAL A 540 17.17 1.94 10.17
CA VAL A 540 17.19 2.01 11.63
C VAL A 540 16.09 1.09 12.15
N VAL A 541 16.47 0.01 12.83
CA VAL A 541 15.55 -1.00 13.37
C VAL A 541 15.58 -0.93 14.90
N ASP A 542 14.45 -0.51 15.47
CA ASP A 542 14.24 -0.42 16.92
C ASP A 542 13.11 -1.37 17.34
N GLN A 543 13.46 -2.56 17.81
CA GLN A 543 12.51 -3.44 18.49
C GLN A 543 12.35 -2.97 19.94
N GLN A 544 11.15 -2.54 20.27
CA GLN A 544 10.74 -2.23 21.63
C GLN A 544 10.25 -3.51 22.33
N ASP A 545 10.22 -3.48 23.66
CA ASP A 545 9.70 -4.56 24.51
C ASP A 545 10.43 -5.91 24.38
N LEU A 546 11.77 -5.87 24.28
CA LEU A 546 12.67 -7.03 24.28
C LEU A 546 12.65 -7.78 25.63
N ALA A 547 11.55 -8.46 25.94
CA ALA A 547 11.47 -9.37 27.08
C ALA A 547 11.98 -10.77 26.70
N PRO A 548 12.67 -11.49 27.60
CA PRO A 548 13.08 -12.87 27.36
C PRO A 548 11.90 -13.76 26.93
N GLY A 549 12.05 -14.49 25.82
CA GLY A 549 11.03 -15.39 25.28
C GLY A 549 9.99 -14.74 24.35
N ARG A 550 10.06 -13.43 24.10
CA ARG A 550 9.26 -12.78 23.04
C ARG A 550 9.96 -12.87 21.69
N GLU A 551 9.22 -13.26 20.65
CA GLU A 551 9.72 -13.25 19.28
C GLU A 551 9.90 -11.81 18.79
N GLN A 552 11.05 -11.49 18.21
CA GLN A 552 11.26 -10.20 17.55
C GLN A 552 10.32 -10.04 16.34
N THR A 553 9.84 -8.82 16.12
CA THR A 553 8.82 -8.52 15.10
C THR A 553 9.27 -7.50 14.06
N ALA A 554 10.43 -6.83 14.26
CA ALA A 554 11.01 -5.88 13.32
C ALA A 554 12.22 -6.44 12.55
N TYR A 555 12.24 -6.24 11.23
CA TYR A 555 13.34 -6.64 10.35
C TYR A 555 13.61 -5.57 9.29
N ALA A 556 14.88 -5.22 9.05
CA ALA A 556 15.24 -4.39 7.90
C ALA A 556 14.92 -5.11 6.59
N LEU A 557 15.29 -6.40 6.50
CA LEU A 557 15.09 -7.24 5.31
C LEU A 557 14.37 -8.53 5.70
N PHE A 558 13.20 -8.75 5.12
CA PHE A 558 12.39 -9.97 5.29
C PHE A 558 12.16 -10.62 3.93
N ILE A 559 12.77 -11.80 3.71
CA ILE A 559 12.87 -12.41 2.38
C ILE A 559 12.34 -13.84 2.46
N GLY A 560 11.16 -14.09 1.90
CA GLY A 560 10.48 -15.39 1.99
C GLY A 560 9.54 -15.62 0.82
N GLY A 561 9.32 -16.89 0.47
CA GLY A 561 8.54 -17.28 -0.71
C GLY A 561 9.14 -16.67 -1.98
N SER A 562 10.44 -16.87 -2.21
CA SER A 562 11.18 -16.20 -3.27
C SER A 562 12.25 -17.09 -3.88
N ASN A 563 12.11 -17.44 -5.15
CA ASN A 563 13.12 -18.20 -5.88
C ASN A 563 14.29 -17.31 -6.34
N ILE A 564 14.06 -16.01 -6.51
CA ILE A 564 15.09 -15.03 -6.91
C ILE A 564 15.05 -13.87 -5.91
N GLY A 565 15.59 -14.08 -4.71
CA GLY A 565 15.43 -13.12 -3.62
C GLY A 565 16.18 -11.81 -3.81
N GLY A 566 17.18 -11.72 -4.69
CA GLY A 566 17.71 -10.44 -5.17
C GLY A 566 19.08 -10.06 -4.65
N GLU A 567 19.50 -8.84 -4.97
CA GLU A 567 20.81 -8.26 -4.63
C GLU A 567 20.64 -7.10 -3.65
N TYR A 568 21.32 -7.20 -2.50
CA TYR A 568 21.25 -6.26 -1.39
C TYR A 568 22.64 -5.73 -1.08
N TYR A 569 22.94 -4.46 -1.36
CA TYR A 569 24.31 -3.98 -1.24
C TYR A 569 24.51 -2.54 -0.83
N ARG A 570 25.63 -2.26 -0.16
CA ARG A 570 25.95 -0.91 0.34
C ARG A 570 24.86 -0.28 1.22
N ASN A 571 23.99 -1.11 1.80
CA ASN A 571 23.03 -0.62 2.79
C ASN A 571 23.72 -0.46 4.14
N ARG A 572 23.33 0.56 4.89
CA ARG A 572 23.73 0.79 6.27
C ARG A 572 22.58 0.40 7.19
N ILE A 573 22.75 -0.62 8.02
CA ILE A 573 21.71 -1.19 8.87
C ILE A 573 22.11 -1.03 10.32
N THR A 574 21.44 -0.14 11.05
CA THR A 574 21.59 0.02 12.50
C THR A 574 20.43 -0.66 13.21
N ALA A 575 20.70 -1.59 14.12
CA ALA A 575 19.65 -2.40 14.75
C ALA A 575 19.93 -2.75 16.22
N ASN A 576 18.87 -3.00 16.99
CA ASN A 576 18.95 -3.56 18.36
C ASN A 576 18.53 -5.04 18.43
N VAL A 577 18.20 -5.65 17.29
CA VAL A 577 17.80 -7.05 17.08
C VAL A 577 18.31 -7.57 15.75
N THR A 578 18.20 -8.89 15.50
CA THR A 578 18.56 -9.51 14.22
C THR A 578 17.81 -8.83 13.06
N PRO A 579 18.48 -8.06 12.18
CA PRO A 579 17.78 -7.21 11.22
C PRO A 579 17.41 -7.91 9.91
N VAL A 580 17.92 -9.11 9.64
CA VAL A 580 17.72 -9.82 8.38
C VAL A 580 17.18 -11.21 8.63
N TRP A 581 16.09 -11.58 7.95
CA TRP A 581 15.57 -12.94 7.94
C TRP A 581 15.30 -13.43 6.51
N ILE A 582 15.97 -14.52 6.13
CA ILE A 582 15.87 -15.17 4.81
C ILE A 582 15.25 -16.57 5.00
N SER A 583 14.36 -16.96 4.10
CA SER A 583 13.51 -18.16 4.22
C SER A 583 12.67 -18.12 5.50
N THR A 584 11.67 -17.25 5.49
CA THR A 584 10.87 -16.91 6.66
C THR A 584 9.64 -17.82 6.83
N SER A 585 8.76 -17.48 7.76
CA SER A 585 7.43 -18.11 7.86
C SER A 585 6.58 -17.96 6.60
N TYR A 586 6.89 -17.00 5.72
CA TYR A 586 6.19 -16.82 4.45
C TYR A 586 6.57 -17.87 3.40
N GLY A 587 7.73 -18.53 3.54
CA GLY A 587 8.18 -19.58 2.63
C GLY A 587 9.69 -19.57 2.38
N PRO A 588 10.20 -20.52 1.57
CA PRO A 588 11.63 -20.63 1.29
C PRO A 588 12.13 -19.46 0.44
N ALA A 589 13.41 -19.16 0.53
CA ALA A 589 14.10 -18.14 -0.25
C ALA A 589 15.38 -18.69 -0.87
N GLN A 590 15.66 -18.28 -2.10
CA GLN A 590 16.87 -18.67 -2.83
C GLN A 590 17.48 -17.51 -3.61
N ASN A 591 18.75 -17.64 -4.00
CA ASN A 591 19.48 -16.66 -4.81
C ASN A 591 19.44 -15.26 -4.18
N VAL A 592 19.90 -15.18 -2.93
CA VAL A 592 19.92 -13.96 -2.12
C VAL A 592 21.37 -13.57 -1.91
N ASN A 593 21.77 -12.39 -2.37
CA ASN A 593 23.14 -11.91 -2.20
C ASN A 593 23.16 -10.62 -1.38
N LEU A 594 23.83 -10.65 -0.23
CA LEU A 594 24.10 -9.47 0.60
C LEU A 594 25.58 -9.14 0.47
N HIS A 595 25.92 -7.96 -0.04
CA HIS A 595 27.31 -7.58 -0.16
C HIS A 595 27.63 -6.12 0.12
N HIS A 596 28.79 -5.85 0.71
CA HIS A 596 29.23 -4.48 1.04
C HIS A 596 28.25 -3.72 1.92
N ASN A 597 27.38 -4.41 2.67
CA ASN A 597 26.49 -3.76 3.65
C ASN A 597 27.24 -3.55 4.96
N ALA A 598 26.86 -2.51 5.70
CA ALA A 598 27.34 -2.26 7.05
C ALA A 598 26.25 -2.61 8.05
N PHE A 599 26.52 -3.55 8.95
CA PHE A 599 25.67 -3.93 10.07
C PHE A 599 26.22 -3.32 11.35
N ILE A 600 25.39 -2.53 12.03
CA ILE A 600 25.80 -1.69 13.15
C ILE A 600 24.92 -2.01 14.34
N HIS A 601 25.53 -2.43 15.45
CA HIS A 601 24.83 -2.60 16.70
C HIS A 601 24.41 -1.23 17.26
N SER A 602 23.12 -1.04 17.52
CA SER A 602 22.66 0.21 18.13
C SER A 602 23.05 0.29 19.60
N ALA A 603 23.32 1.49 20.10
CA ALA A 603 23.59 1.72 21.54
C ALA A 603 22.41 1.33 22.46
N LYS A 604 21.20 1.16 21.91
CA LYS A 604 19.99 0.69 22.61
C LYS A 604 19.83 -0.84 22.59
N GLY A 605 20.79 -1.58 22.05
CA GLY A 605 20.78 -3.04 21.91
C GLY A 605 20.81 -3.81 23.23
N GLY A 606 20.00 -4.88 23.30
CA GLY A 606 20.20 -5.96 24.27
C GLY A 606 21.47 -6.78 23.93
N PRO A 607 21.90 -7.70 24.80
CA PRO A 607 23.14 -8.45 24.58
C PRO A 607 23.06 -9.32 23.31
N GLY A 608 23.97 -9.06 22.35
CA GLY A 608 24.40 -9.93 21.26
C GLY A 608 23.31 -10.69 20.49
N PHE A 609 22.84 -10.13 19.37
CA PHE A 609 21.98 -10.82 18.41
C PHE A 609 22.74 -11.24 17.15
N ALA A 610 22.16 -12.16 16.37
CA ALA A 610 22.75 -12.59 15.09
C ALA A 610 22.53 -11.54 14.00
N ALA A 611 23.51 -11.32 13.13
CA ALA A 611 23.33 -10.35 12.05
C ALA A 611 22.33 -10.83 10.99
N VAL A 612 22.26 -12.15 10.77
CA VAL A 612 21.38 -12.77 9.79
C VAL A 612 20.75 -14.02 10.38
N LYS A 613 19.44 -14.16 10.16
CA LYS A 613 18.67 -15.38 10.43
C LYS A 613 18.30 -16.08 9.14
N LEU A 614 18.47 -17.40 9.08
CA LEU A 614 18.17 -18.24 7.93
C LEU A 614 17.19 -19.35 8.30
N GLY A 615 16.16 -19.55 7.49
CA GLY A 615 15.27 -20.69 7.59
C GLY A 615 14.10 -20.50 8.56
N HIS A 616 13.05 -21.28 8.30
CA HIS A 616 11.90 -21.43 9.18
C HIS A 616 11.22 -22.78 8.95
N TYR A 617 11.17 -23.60 9.99
CA TYR A 617 10.46 -24.88 9.98
C TYR A 617 10.91 -25.85 8.87
N LYS A 618 10.20 -25.89 7.74
CA LYS A 618 10.47 -26.72 6.54
C LYS A 618 10.95 -25.89 5.34
N HIS A 619 11.24 -24.61 5.55
CA HIS A 619 11.61 -23.66 4.52
C HIS A 619 13.12 -23.36 4.64
N PRO A 620 13.99 -24.15 4.00
CA PRO A 620 15.42 -23.88 4.02
C PRO A 620 15.76 -22.70 3.12
N SER A 621 16.89 -22.06 3.37
CA SER A 621 17.52 -21.13 2.41
C SER A 621 18.53 -21.84 1.53
N GLN A 622 18.62 -21.43 0.26
CA GLN A 622 19.60 -21.96 -0.70
C GLN A 622 20.27 -20.84 -1.47
N LYS A 623 21.55 -21.02 -1.81
CA LYS A 623 22.32 -20.03 -2.60
C LYS A 623 22.25 -18.63 -1.98
N VAL A 624 22.50 -18.55 -0.67
CA VAL A 624 22.61 -17.29 0.06
C VAL A 624 24.07 -16.88 0.13
N GLY A 625 24.40 -15.71 -0.40
CA GLY A 625 25.75 -15.16 -0.40
C GLY A 625 25.89 -13.97 0.56
N LEU A 626 26.93 -13.98 1.39
CA LEU A 626 27.31 -12.90 2.30
C LEU A 626 28.75 -12.46 1.96
N PHE A 627 28.91 -11.39 1.19
CA PHE A 627 30.22 -10.99 0.65
C PHE A 627 30.65 -9.60 1.10
N SER A 628 31.86 -9.45 1.64
CA SER A 628 32.43 -8.12 1.93
C SER A 628 31.55 -7.24 2.82
N ASN A 629 30.72 -7.83 3.70
CA ASN A 629 29.90 -7.05 4.63
C ASN A 629 30.73 -6.67 5.87
N THR A 630 30.48 -5.48 6.42
CA THR A 630 31.15 -4.98 7.62
C THR A 630 30.22 -5.07 8.83
N PHE A 631 30.79 -5.35 10.00
CA PHE A 631 30.05 -5.48 11.25
C PHE A 631 30.72 -4.59 12.30
N VAL A 632 29.99 -3.58 12.78
CA VAL A 632 30.47 -2.57 13.73
C VAL A 632 29.76 -2.80 15.06
N ASP A 633 30.55 -3.03 16.11
CA ASP A 633 30.07 -3.37 17.47
C ASP A 633 29.10 -4.57 17.51
N LEU A 634 29.15 -5.42 16.48
CA LEU A 634 28.32 -6.61 16.31
C LEU A 634 29.23 -7.77 15.84
N PRO A 635 29.23 -8.94 16.52
CA PRO A 635 29.94 -10.09 15.99
C PRO A 635 29.24 -10.63 14.74
N PHE A 636 30.00 -10.99 13.72
CA PHE A 636 29.43 -11.71 12.58
C PHE A 636 28.97 -13.11 13.01
N THR A 637 27.66 -13.30 13.05
CA THR A 637 27.02 -14.57 13.37
C THR A 637 25.79 -14.77 12.50
N VAL A 638 25.51 -16.03 12.18
CA VAL A 638 24.34 -16.46 11.42
C VAL A 638 23.54 -17.43 12.29
N GLU A 639 22.30 -17.10 12.59
CA GLU A 639 21.33 -18.00 13.20
C GLU A 639 20.69 -18.83 12.10
N ILE A 640 20.74 -20.16 12.18
CA ILE A 640 19.87 -21.01 11.37
C ILE A 640 18.65 -21.35 12.22
N ASN A 641 17.46 -21.40 11.63
CA ASN A 641 16.21 -21.66 12.34
C ASN A 641 15.37 -22.76 11.66
N ASP A 642 16.06 -23.77 11.16
CA ASP A 642 15.46 -25.00 10.65
C ASP A 642 15.02 -25.86 11.86
N TYR A 643 13.75 -26.28 11.90
CA TYR A 643 13.19 -27.10 13.00
C TYR A 643 13.02 -28.57 12.64
N THR A 644 13.18 -28.95 11.37
CA THR A 644 12.89 -30.30 10.88
C THR A 644 14.15 -31.01 10.37
N THR A 645 14.24 -32.32 10.58
CA THR A 645 15.34 -33.15 10.07
C THR A 645 15.21 -33.31 8.56
N GLY A 646 16.21 -32.89 7.79
CA GLY A 646 16.27 -33.07 6.33
C GLY A 646 16.19 -31.79 5.49
N TYR A 647 15.76 -30.67 6.09
CA TYR A 647 15.82 -29.35 5.45
C TYR A 647 16.96 -28.56 6.06
N VAL A 648 17.90 -28.15 5.20
CA VAL A 648 19.14 -27.54 5.63
C VAL A 648 19.32 -26.22 4.89
N SER A 649 19.24 -25.13 5.64
CA SER A 649 19.66 -23.81 5.20
C SER A 649 21.17 -23.80 4.98
N ALA A 650 21.59 -23.19 3.87
CA ALA A 650 22.98 -23.07 3.48
C ALA A 650 23.31 -21.64 3.04
N TYR A 651 24.53 -21.22 3.35
CA TYR A 651 25.05 -19.91 2.98
C TYR A 651 26.54 -19.99 2.64
N THR A 652 26.98 -18.98 1.91
CA THR A 652 28.36 -18.79 1.49
C THR A 652 28.85 -17.46 2.05
N VAL A 653 30.03 -17.46 2.66
CA VAL A 653 30.72 -16.24 3.08
C VAL A 653 31.91 -16.04 2.17
N GLY A 654 32.14 -14.80 1.74
CA GLY A 654 33.27 -14.49 0.89
C GLY A 654 33.60 -13.01 0.80
N TRP A 655 34.43 -12.70 -0.18
CA TRP A 655 35.10 -11.40 -0.30
C TRP A 655 35.25 -11.01 -1.76
N THR A 656 35.54 -9.73 -2.00
CA THR A 656 35.77 -9.20 -3.33
C THR A 656 37.26 -9.25 -3.65
N LEU A 657 37.59 -9.93 -4.75
CA LEU A 657 38.91 -9.87 -5.37
C LEU A 657 38.87 -8.80 -6.44
N THR A 658 39.74 -7.80 -6.31
CA THR A 658 40.00 -6.79 -7.34
C THR A 658 41.35 -7.06 -7.98
N VAL A 659 41.39 -7.10 -9.31
CA VAL A 659 42.58 -7.32 -10.10
C VAL A 659 42.83 -6.08 -10.96
N ARG A 660 44.00 -5.48 -10.82
CA ARG A 660 44.47 -4.38 -11.66
C ARG A 660 45.50 -4.90 -12.65
N ALA A 661 45.23 -4.71 -13.94
CA ALA A 661 46.12 -5.08 -15.04
C ALA A 661 45.96 -4.07 -16.20
N ARG A 662 46.64 -4.30 -17.33
CA ARG A 662 46.44 -3.45 -18.52
C ARG A 662 44.99 -3.54 -19.00
N PRO A 663 44.39 -2.47 -19.55
CA PRO A 663 43.03 -2.50 -20.08
C PRO A 663 42.84 -3.61 -21.14
N GLY A 664 41.72 -4.32 -21.07
CA GLY A 664 41.40 -5.42 -21.99
C GLY A 664 42.19 -6.73 -21.75
N GLU A 665 43.00 -6.82 -20.70
CA GLU A 665 43.69 -8.06 -20.33
C GLU A 665 42.72 -9.12 -19.82
N LYS A 666 42.93 -10.37 -20.24
CA LYS A 666 42.12 -11.50 -19.78
C LYS A 666 42.56 -11.96 -18.40
N ILE A 667 41.60 -12.00 -17.48
CA ILE A 667 41.72 -12.52 -16.13
C ILE A 667 41.05 -13.89 -16.06
N THR A 668 41.73 -14.85 -15.45
CA THR A 668 41.14 -16.16 -15.14
C THR A 668 41.38 -16.50 -13.68
N VAL A 669 40.33 -16.89 -12.96
CA VAL A 669 40.39 -17.30 -11.55
C VAL A 669 40.00 -18.77 -11.44
N ARG A 670 40.85 -19.56 -10.82
CA ARG A 670 40.65 -21.00 -10.59
C ARG A 670 40.64 -21.35 -9.11
N ARG A 671 39.83 -22.35 -8.74
CA ARG A 671 39.84 -23.03 -7.45
C ARG A 671 40.23 -24.49 -7.68
N GLY A 672 41.48 -24.83 -7.38
CA GLY A 672 42.08 -26.06 -7.91
C GLY A 672 42.13 -26.00 -9.44
N ASP A 673 41.60 -27.03 -10.11
CA ASP A 673 41.52 -27.07 -11.57
C ASP A 673 40.22 -26.45 -12.13
N LEU A 674 39.26 -26.11 -11.26
CA LEU A 674 37.98 -25.53 -11.65
C LEU A 674 38.13 -24.03 -11.92
N GLU A 675 37.84 -23.60 -13.15
CA GLU A 675 37.63 -22.18 -13.46
C GLU A 675 36.34 -21.68 -12.81
N VAL A 676 36.48 -20.74 -11.88
CA VAL A 676 35.34 -20.17 -11.13
C VAL A 676 34.92 -18.80 -11.68
N SER A 677 35.81 -18.11 -12.39
CA SER A 677 35.51 -16.85 -13.05
C SER A 677 36.52 -16.50 -14.13
N THR A 678 36.08 -15.83 -15.18
CA THR A 678 36.95 -15.23 -16.21
C THR A 678 36.32 -13.93 -16.70
N GLY A 679 37.15 -12.98 -17.13
CA GLY A 679 36.69 -11.71 -17.68
C GLY A 679 37.84 -10.89 -18.24
N LEU A 680 37.53 -9.70 -18.73
CA LEU A 680 38.51 -8.72 -19.17
C LEU A 680 38.53 -7.55 -18.19
N THR A 681 39.70 -6.94 -17.98
CA THR A 681 39.79 -5.64 -17.32
C THR A 681 39.07 -4.56 -18.12
N GLY A 682 38.43 -3.64 -17.39
CA GLY A 682 37.82 -2.45 -17.97
C GLY A 682 38.84 -1.49 -18.58
N ALA A 683 38.33 -0.39 -19.13
CA ALA A 683 39.16 0.69 -19.67
C ALA A 683 40.09 1.33 -18.62
N ASP A 684 39.71 1.24 -17.34
CA ASP A 684 40.47 1.67 -16.17
C ASP A 684 41.51 0.63 -15.69
N GLY A 685 41.61 -0.52 -16.38
CA GLY A 685 42.50 -1.61 -16.01
C GLY A 685 42.00 -2.43 -14.81
N VAL A 686 40.74 -2.29 -14.40
CA VAL A 686 40.19 -2.98 -13.22
C VAL A 686 39.25 -4.10 -13.62
N TRP A 687 39.34 -5.22 -12.90
CA TRP A 687 38.37 -6.31 -12.94
C TRP A 687 38.09 -6.78 -11.50
N SER A 688 36.83 -7.04 -11.16
CA SER A 688 36.47 -7.49 -9.82
C SER A 688 35.50 -8.67 -9.84
N VAL A 689 35.63 -9.56 -8.84
CA VAL A 689 34.76 -10.73 -8.68
C VAL A 689 34.54 -11.05 -7.19
N ARG A 690 33.35 -11.53 -6.84
CA ARG A 690 33.04 -12.06 -5.50
C ARG A 690 33.49 -13.52 -5.42
N LEU A 691 34.36 -13.85 -4.48
CA LEU A 691 34.90 -15.19 -4.28
C LEU A 691 34.59 -15.71 -2.87
N PRO A 692 34.03 -16.92 -2.74
CA PRO A 692 33.80 -17.55 -1.45
C PRO A 692 35.08 -17.78 -0.62
N GLN A 693 35.03 -17.50 0.68
CA GLN A 693 35.97 -18.01 1.68
C GLN A 693 35.55 -19.40 2.14
N TYR A 694 34.28 -19.56 2.54
CA TYR A 694 33.74 -20.82 3.00
C TYR A 694 32.26 -20.98 2.68
N GLU A 695 31.83 -22.23 2.61
CA GLU A 695 30.42 -22.62 2.60
C GLU A 695 30.04 -23.17 3.97
N ALA A 696 28.83 -22.85 4.41
CA ALA A 696 28.28 -23.36 5.66
C ALA A 696 26.86 -23.88 5.42
N LYS A 697 26.56 -25.03 6.01
CA LYS A 697 25.22 -25.61 5.99
C LYS A 697 24.87 -26.17 7.36
N GLY A 698 23.59 -26.10 7.71
CA GLY A 698 23.07 -26.83 8.86
C GLY A 698 23.32 -28.35 8.72
N ASN A 699 23.50 -29.05 9.82
CA ASN A 699 23.70 -30.50 9.84
C ASN A 699 22.83 -31.13 10.92
N GLY A 700 21.55 -30.80 10.87
CA GLY A 700 20.59 -31.17 11.91
C GLY A 700 20.85 -30.47 13.24
N ARG A 701 20.34 -31.07 14.30
CA ARG A 701 20.52 -30.61 15.68
C ARG A 701 21.26 -31.67 16.48
N ASP A 702 22.16 -31.26 17.36
CA ASP A 702 22.82 -32.13 18.33
C ASP A 702 21.82 -32.65 19.38
N ALA A 703 22.28 -33.51 20.28
CA ALA A 703 21.47 -34.08 21.36
C ALA A 703 20.85 -33.01 22.30
N ARG A 704 21.38 -31.79 22.33
CA ARG A 704 20.89 -30.64 23.11
C ARG A 704 20.03 -29.68 22.29
N ARG A 705 19.68 -30.06 21.06
CA ARG A 705 18.97 -29.26 20.07
C ARG A 705 19.75 -28.04 19.54
N ASN A 706 21.05 -27.95 19.81
CA ASN A 706 21.89 -26.93 19.19
C ASN A 706 22.15 -27.33 17.74
N GLN A 707 22.29 -26.35 16.85
CA GLN A 707 22.65 -26.65 15.48
C GLN A 707 24.11 -27.01 15.33
N VAL A 708 24.37 -28.06 14.56
CA VAL A 708 25.70 -28.38 14.08
C VAL A 708 25.87 -27.72 12.72
N LEU A 709 26.88 -26.86 12.58
CA LEU A 709 27.23 -26.25 11.29
C LEU A 709 28.38 -27.06 10.66
N LEU A 710 28.17 -27.54 9.44
CA LEU A 710 29.26 -28.04 8.60
C LEU A 710 29.82 -26.86 7.82
N LYS A 711 31.09 -26.54 8.06
CA LYS A 711 31.84 -25.49 7.35
C LYS A 711 32.88 -26.13 6.44
N THR A 712 32.93 -25.70 5.19
CA THR A 712 33.91 -26.14 4.20
C THR A 712 34.71 -24.93 3.72
N ASP A 713 36.01 -24.91 4.02
CA ASP A 713 36.93 -23.89 3.54
C ASP A 713 37.20 -24.06 2.04
N ILE A 714 37.00 -22.99 1.28
CA ILE A 714 37.19 -22.90 -0.17
C ILE A 714 37.91 -21.60 -0.54
N SER A 715 38.68 -21.02 0.40
CA SER A 715 39.27 -19.69 0.31
C SER A 715 40.45 -19.54 -0.65
N ARG A 716 41.02 -20.65 -1.14
CA ARG A 716 42.26 -20.62 -1.96
C ARG A 716 41.95 -20.58 -3.45
N TYR A 717 42.48 -19.56 -4.12
CA TYR A 717 42.31 -19.35 -5.56
C TYR A 717 43.64 -19.07 -6.26
N ARG A 718 43.66 -19.31 -7.57
CA ARG A 718 44.76 -18.99 -8.47
C ARG A 718 44.26 -18.02 -9.55
N VAL A 719 44.91 -16.87 -9.66
CA VAL A 719 44.57 -15.78 -10.59
C VAL A 719 45.63 -15.71 -11.67
N THR A 720 45.21 -15.76 -12.94
CA THR A 720 46.08 -15.70 -14.11
C THR A 720 45.75 -14.48 -14.95
N VAL A 721 46.77 -13.71 -15.32
CA VAL A 721 46.72 -12.54 -16.22
C VAL A 721 47.85 -12.64 -17.23
N GLY A 722 47.53 -12.82 -18.51
CA GLY A 722 48.52 -13.16 -19.53
C GLY A 722 49.31 -14.43 -19.14
N ALA A 723 50.64 -14.32 -19.05
CA ALA A 723 51.52 -15.41 -18.62
C ALA A 723 51.75 -15.45 -17.09
N THR A 724 51.28 -14.45 -16.35
CA THR A 724 51.55 -14.31 -14.92
C THR A 724 50.45 -14.97 -14.10
N THR A 725 50.83 -15.74 -13.09
CA THR A 725 49.92 -16.42 -12.17
C THR A 725 50.25 -16.07 -10.73
N ARG A 726 49.23 -15.84 -9.90
CA ARG A 726 49.36 -15.63 -8.45
C ARG A 726 48.31 -16.41 -7.69
N ASP A 727 48.70 -17.01 -6.58
CA ASP A 727 47.74 -17.61 -5.64
C ASP A 727 47.26 -16.53 -4.64
N VAL A 728 45.99 -16.62 -4.24
CA VAL A 728 45.34 -15.71 -3.28
C VAL A 728 44.46 -16.50 -2.33
N VAL A 729 44.51 -16.15 -1.05
CA VAL A 729 43.60 -16.65 -0.02
C VAL A 729 42.60 -15.54 0.29
N MET A 730 41.31 -15.83 0.09
CA MET A 730 40.22 -14.89 0.34
C MET A 730 39.77 -15.01 1.81
N ASP A 731 40.37 -14.20 2.67
CA ASP A 731 40.01 -14.03 4.10
C ASP A 731 39.58 -12.59 4.45
N ALA A 732 39.66 -11.71 3.46
CA ALA A 732 39.22 -10.32 3.43
C ALA A 732 39.10 -9.90 1.95
N ASP A 733 38.60 -8.71 1.68
CA ASP A 733 38.74 -8.11 0.34
C ASP A 733 40.23 -8.01 -0.03
N LYS A 734 40.57 -8.36 -1.27
CA LYS A 734 41.96 -8.38 -1.76
C LYS A 734 42.08 -7.58 -3.04
N GLU A 735 43.19 -6.85 -3.19
CA GLU A 735 43.61 -6.25 -4.45
C GLU A 735 44.91 -6.91 -4.94
N LEU A 736 44.95 -7.35 -6.19
CA LEU A 736 46.13 -7.86 -6.87
C LEU A 736 46.51 -6.95 -8.04
N LYS A 737 47.78 -6.56 -8.12
CA LYS A 737 48.32 -5.75 -9.23
C LYS A 737 49.23 -6.59 -10.10
N PHE A 738 48.89 -6.78 -11.37
CA PHE A 738 49.63 -7.61 -12.33
C PHE A 738 50.51 -6.80 -13.28
#